data_AF-A0A2E6WCX8-F1
#
_entry.id   AF-A0A2E6WCX8-F1
#
_cell.length_a   1.000
_cell.length_b   1.000
_cell.length_c   1.000
_cell.angle_alpha   90.00
_cell.angle_beta   90.00
_cell.angle_gamma   90.00
#
_symmetry.space_group_name_H-M   'P 1'
#
loop_
_entity.id
_entity.type
_entity.pdbx_description
1 polymer ?
#
loop_
_entity_poly.entity_id
_entity_poly.type
_entity_poly.pdbx_seq_one_letter_code
_entity_poly.pdbx_strand_id
1 'polypeptide(L)'
;MAKQQTHTERQHQRAQKKKRTQRDHPKDSSVKLTDIPLLNLRIGISVVLTLMSIALALKCFEFPVPGSGKETTINIASVGIDDANIFMTYAQNIAEGHGAVYYPGGPRVEGFSSPLYLLLCTAGMYFTDGVEFYLLLLNAVLLLAVIITLQVFIHGLGKESIDGKETSVSRREMLIVNWAASTLLWAWIVVSPPFIIWVSATMMDVGLWTFVFVSGSVAAVKLALEPETPSRRLGLWIVLLQLTRPESFYLCLVWISVIVVARVKQGHGFTKAVAGSKGLISTYLIAVAVIITGRYLYFGYPLPNTYYAKVSTDFLYNLKLGFGYAWGFIQAQPWVAVALLLNVVILIKTLDKTWEAGTTGESDANSSNHPSQQQQAFSLIALISLLAVLTPVLTGGDHFNYSRFFQPYWPLLVLAGIYFFRQYFLIESLPTMRKPVRVGMTTIALAGTMLLAQQPPWNVLINSPGARPTLANEFQLALGGRQLGDMLNRWQDEMRVGSDETSPYASLGTLTTGGIGFTYDGPVLDMLGLNNLEMAHSAGDRKGNKNHAAFDKDVFFTLSPTLFAPRRQPKALTKKANVFPFRSDGVDSFWQSTLDGLQDDQRFNEQYLAIEIVELTDSGEQLGRCTVWVRQSYLEELNGHTTDHFSYTVLN
;
A
#
# COMPACT_ATOMS: atom_id res chain seq x y z
N MET A 1 -68.43 -34.98 -25.30
CA MET A 1 -67.57 -35.26 -24.13
C MET A 1 -66.11 -35.21 -24.56
N ALA A 2 -65.42 -34.11 -24.31
CA ALA A 2 -64.00 -33.96 -24.65
C ALA A 2 -63.14 -34.74 -23.65
N LYS A 3 -62.25 -35.60 -24.14
CA LYS A 3 -61.28 -36.36 -23.32
C LYS A 3 -60.43 -35.37 -22.51
N GLN A 4 -60.62 -35.34 -21.20
CA GLN A 4 -59.75 -34.61 -20.29
C GLN A 4 -58.36 -35.26 -20.29
N GLN A 5 -57.35 -34.51 -20.73
CA GLN A 5 -55.94 -34.91 -20.61
C GLN A 5 -55.61 -35.24 -19.15
N THR A 6 -54.94 -36.37 -18.97
CA THR A 6 -54.50 -36.83 -17.65
C THR A 6 -53.44 -35.91 -17.07
N HIS A 7 -53.33 -35.86 -15.73
CA HIS A 7 -52.36 -35.02 -15.03
C HIS A 7 -50.91 -35.26 -15.51
N THR A 8 -50.60 -36.51 -15.84
CA THR A 8 -49.30 -36.96 -16.33
C THR A 8 -48.97 -36.41 -17.71
N GLU A 9 -49.94 -36.35 -18.63
CA GLU A 9 -49.76 -35.75 -19.97
C GLU A 9 -49.51 -34.24 -19.88
N ARG A 10 -50.19 -33.54 -18.97
CA ARG A 10 -49.96 -32.11 -18.72
C ARG A 10 -48.57 -31.86 -18.13
N GLN A 11 -48.08 -32.73 -17.26
CA GLN A 11 -46.71 -32.66 -16.73
C GLN A 11 -45.68 -32.89 -17.83
N HIS A 12 -45.90 -33.88 -18.70
CA HIS A 12 -44.98 -34.18 -19.79
C HIS A 12 -44.91 -33.02 -20.81
N GLN A 13 -46.06 -32.44 -21.17
CA GLN A 13 -46.11 -31.27 -22.05
C GLN A 13 -45.45 -30.03 -21.41
N ARG A 14 -45.61 -29.81 -20.11
CA ARG A 14 -44.90 -28.73 -19.39
C ARG A 14 -43.39 -28.96 -19.40
N ALA A 15 -42.92 -30.19 -19.22
CA ALA A 15 -41.51 -30.53 -19.26
C ALA A 15 -40.91 -30.33 -20.67
N GLN A 16 -41.63 -30.76 -21.71
CA GLN A 16 -41.22 -30.55 -23.11
C GLN A 16 -41.23 -29.07 -23.49
N LYS A 17 -42.24 -28.30 -23.03
CA LYS A 17 -42.29 -26.85 -23.24
C LYS A 17 -41.10 -26.16 -22.59
N LYS A 18 -40.76 -26.52 -21.34
CA LYS A 18 -39.60 -25.99 -20.61
C LYS A 18 -38.27 -26.31 -21.30
N LYS A 19 -38.11 -27.53 -21.85
CA LYS A 19 -36.97 -27.92 -22.68
C LYS A 19 -36.87 -27.10 -23.97
N ARG A 20 -37.99 -26.83 -24.65
CA ARG A 20 -38.02 -25.94 -25.83
C ARG A 20 -37.66 -24.50 -25.48
N THR A 21 -38.21 -23.95 -24.40
CA THR A 21 -37.91 -22.56 -23.98
C THR A 21 -36.44 -22.38 -23.57
N GLN A 22 -35.80 -23.41 -22.98
CA GLN A 22 -34.36 -23.40 -22.71
C GLN A 22 -33.48 -23.50 -23.96
N ARG A 23 -33.99 -24.14 -25.01
CA ARG A 23 -33.27 -24.30 -26.29
C ARG A 23 -33.39 -23.04 -27.16
N ASP A 24 -34.52 -22.34 -27.11
CA ASP A 24 -34.79 -21.14 -27.91
C ASP A 24 -34.26 -19.84 -27.26
N HIS A 25 -34.03 -19.84 -25.94
CA HIS A 25 -33.36 -18.77 -25.20
C HIS A 25 -32.18 -19.33 -24.39
N PRO A 26 -30.96 -19.42 -24.96
CA PRO A 26 -29.79 -19.70 -24.15
C PRO A 26 -29.70 -18.64 -23.04
N LYS A 27 -29.71 -19.09 -21.79
CA LYS A 27 -29.50 -18.21 -20.63
C LYS A 27 -28.20 -17.46 -20.89
N ASP A 28 -28.31 -16.14 -21.06
CA ASP A 28 -27.19 -15.22 -21.02
C ASP A 28 -26.40 -15.50 -19.74
N SER A 29 -25.22 -16.10 -19.87
CA SER A 29 -24.39 -16.57 -18.75
C SER A 29 -23.64 -15.44 -18.04
N SER A 30 -23.92 -14.19 -18.41
CA SER A 30 -23.41 -13.02 -17.71
C SER A 30 -24.15 -12.86 -16.37
N VAL A 31 -23.44 -13.08 -15.26
CA VAL A 31 -23.97 -12.79 -13.92
C VAL A 31 -24.33 -11.31 -13.84
N LYS A 32 -25.63 -10.99 -13.79
CA LYS A 32 -26.07 -9.62 -13.55
C LYS A 32 -25.85 -9.32 -12.07
N LEU A 33 -25.32 -8.14 -11.73
CA LEU A 33 -25.12 -7.72 -10.33
C LEU A 33 -26.39 -7.85 -9.46
N THR A 34 -27.57 -7.82 -10.09
CA THR A 34 -28.88 -8.03 -9.48
C THR A 34 -29.12 -9.43 -8.92
N ASP A 35 -28.29 -10.42 -9.27
CA ASP A 35 -28.48 -11.82 -8.85
C ASP A 35 -27.87 -12.14 -7.48
N ILE A 36 -27.07 -11.22 -6.91
CA ILE A 36 -26.47 -11.38 -5.57
C ILE A 36 -27.49 -10.93 -4.51
N PRO A 37 -27.99 -11.83 -3.63
CA PRO A 37 -28.99 -11.47 -2.64
C PRO A 37 -28.48 -10.38 -1.68
N LEU A 38 -29.27 -9.32 -1.51
CA LEU A 38 -29.00 -8.22 -0.58
C LEU A 38 -27.64 -7.52 -0.82
N LEU A 39 -27.17 -7.48 -2.07
CA LEU A 39 -25.89 -6.83 -2.41
C LEU A 39 -25.83 -5.38 -1.93
N ASN A 40 -26.89 -4.58 -2.16
CA ASN A 40 -26.93 -3.18 -1.74
C ASN A 40 -26.77 -3.03 -0.21
N LEU A 41 -27.33 -3.95 0.58
CA LEU A 41 -27.16 -3.95 2.03
C LEU A 41 -25.71 -4.27 2.42
N ARG A 42 -25.06 -5.23 1.74
CA ARG A 42 -23.64 -5.53 1.96
C ARG A 42 -22.74 -4.35 1.59
N ILE A 43 -23.06 -3.64 0.52
CA ILE A 43 -22.35 -2.42 0.12
C ILE A 43 -22.53 -1.36 1.20
N GLY A 44 -23.77 -1.11 1.66
CA GLY A 44 -24.05 -0.16 2.74
C GLY A 44 -23.28 -0.46 4.02
N ILE A 45 -23.25 -1.73 4.45
CA ILE A 45 -22.44 -2.15 5.62
C ILE A 45 -20.95 -1.96 5.36
N SER A 46 -20.46 -2.27 4.14
CA SER A 46 -19.06 -2.08 3.78
C SER A 46 -18.63 -0.61 3.83
N VAL A 47 -19.50 0.32 3.43
CA VAL A 47 -19.27 1.78 3.56
C VAL A 47 -19.11 2.16 5.04
N VAL A 48 -20.08 1.77 5.88
CA VAL A 48 -20.05 2.10 7.32
C VAL A 48 -18.80 1.54 7.98
N LEU A 49 -18.49 0.27 7.74
CA LEU A 49 -17.30 -0.37 8.31
C LEU A 49 -16.00 0.29 7.83
N THR A 50 -15.91 0.65 6.55
CA THR A 50 -14.72 1.33 6.00
C THR A 50 -14.50 2.67 6.71
N LEU A 51 -15.53 3.52 6.77
CA LEU A 51 -15.44 4.84 7.40
C LEU A 51 -15.14 4.73 8.90
N MET A 52 -15.79 3.80 9.61
CA MET A 52 -15.51 3.56 11.03
C MET A 52 -14.07 3.09 11.27
N SER A 53 -13.54 2.23 10.40
CA SER A 53 -12.16 1.71 10.52
C SER A 53 -11.12 2.80 10.30
N ILE A 54 -11.36 3.68 9.32
CA ILE A 54 -10.48 4.82 9.04
C ILE A 54 -10.55 5.83 10.19
N ALA A 55 -11.75 6.15 10.67
CA ALA A 55 -11.92 7.02 11.84
C ALA A 55 -11.21 6.45 13.08
N LEU A 56 -11.31 5.13 13.30
CA LEU A 56 -10.59 4.44 14.37
C LEU A 56 -9.07 4.52 14.19
N ALA A 57 -8.58 4.32 12.97
CA ALA A 57 -7.15 4.45 12.65
C ALA A 57 -6.62 5.86 12.94
N LEU A 58 -7.37 6.90 12.55
CA LEU A 58 -7.02 8.28 12.88
C LEU A 58 -7.05 8.54 14.38
N LYS A 59 -8.05 8.00 15.09
CA LYS A 59 -8.19 8.15 16.55
C LYS A 59 -6.99 7.58 17.31
N CYS A 60 -6.37 6.50 16.82
CA CYS A 60 -5.16 5.92 17.39
C CYS A 60 -3.93 6.84 17.37
N PHE A 61 -3.99 7.95 16.62
CA PHE A 61 -2.91 8.93 16.50
C PHE A 61 -3.31 10.31 17.00
N GLU A 62 -4.32 10.40 17.86
CA GLU A 62 -4.60 11.61 18.63
C GLU A 62 -3.76 11.65 19.91
N PHE A 63 -3.02 12.74 20.10
CA PHE A 63 -2.18 12.97 21.26
C PHE A 63 -2.65 14.23 22.00
N PRO A 64 -2.67 14.24 23.35
CA PRO A 64 -2.97 15.44 24.10
C PRO A 64 -1.87 16.47 23.92
N VAL A 65 -2.22 17.74 23.75
CA VAL A 65 -1.26 18.84 23.68
C VAL A 65 -0.85 19.23 25.10
N PRO A 66 0.41 19.02 25.53
CA PRO A 66 0.84 19.36 26.88
C PRO A 66 0.69 20.86 27.16
N GLY A 67 0.15 21.23 28.32
CA GLY A 67 0.01 22.63 28.73
C GLY A 67 -1.18 23.39 28.13
N SER A 68 -1.87 22.83 27.14
CA SER A 68 -3.20 23.30 26.76
C SER A 68 -4.21 22.87 27.85
N GLY A 69 -5.25 23.68 28.11
CA GLY A 69 -6.34 23.26 28.99
C GLY A 69 -6.86 21.86 28.61
N LYS A 70 -7.38 21.11 29.60
CA LYS A 70 -7.53 19.63 29.66
C LYS A 70 -8.13 18.85 28.47
N GLU A 71 -8.45 19.45 27.32
CA GLU A 71 -9.18 18.79 26.22
C GLU A 71 -8.60 19.00 24.82
N THR A 72 -7.50 19.73 24.63
CA THR A 72 -6.96 19.92 23.27
C THR A 72 -6.10 18.71 22.85
N THR A 73 -6.52 18.02 21.79
CA THR A 73 -5.75 16.95 21.15
C THR A 73 -5.27 17.37 19.76
N ILE A 74 -4.12 16.84 19.35
CA ILE A 74 -3.61 16.95 17.99
C ILE A 74 -3.61 15.57 17.33
N ASN A 75 -4.09 15.48 16.09
CA ASN A 75 -3.96 14.27 15.29
C ASN A 75 -2.68 14.35 14.46
N ILE A 76 -1.67 13.55 14.82
CA ILE A 76 -0.38 13.56 14.10
C ILE A 76 -0.48 12.88 12.73
N ALA A 77 -1.48 12.02 12.50
CA ALA A 77 -1.71 11.36 11.22
C ALA A 77 -2.45 12.25 10.20
N SER A 78 -2.82 13.48 10.58
CA SER A 78 -3.51 14.43 9.72
C SER A 78 -2.72 14.82 8.47
N VAL A 79 -1.38 14.72 8.52
CA VAL A 79 -0.47 15.09 7.42
C VAL A 79 0.11 13.89 6.66
N GLY A 80 -0.35 12.67 6.96
CA GLY A 80 0.27 11.44 6.44
C GLY A 80 1.68 11.19 7.01
N ILE A 81 2.33 10.12 6.56
CA ILE A 81 3.72 9.81 6.98
C ILE A 81 4.74 10.61 6.16
N ASP A 82 6.02 10.60 6.57
CA ASP A 82 7.08 11.36 5.89
C ASP A 82 7.18 11.03 4.39
N ASP A 83 7.22 9.75 4.01
CA ASP A 83 7.23 9.32 2.61
C ASP A 83 6.02 9.87 1.80
N ALA A 84 4.86 10.08 2.42
CA ALA A 84 3.68 10.61 1.73
C ALA A 84 3.87 12.08 1.33
N ASN A 85 4.59 12.85 2.16
CA ASN A 85 4.91 14.24 1.86
C ASN A 85 5.88 14.37 0.68
N ILE A 86 6.75 13.38 0.42
CA ILE A 86 7.57 13.36 -0.79
C ILE A 86 6.66 13.38 -2.04
N PHE A 87 5.59 12.56 -2.06
CA PHE A 87 4.62 12.60 -3.16
C PHE A 87 3.93 13.96 -3.28
N MET A 88 3.60 14.59 -2.14
CA MET A 88 2.99 15.92 -2.12
C MET A 88 3.95 16.98 -2.65
N THR A 89 5.22 16.96 -2.27
CA THR A 89 6.25 17.88 -2.80
C THR A 89 6.36 17.80 -4.33
N TYR A 90 6.49 16.59 -4.89
CA TYR A 90 6.51 16.45 -6.36
C TYR A 90 5.19 16.90 -7.00
N ALA A 91 4.05 16.58 -6.37
CA ALA A 91 2.74 16.96 -6.89
C ALA A 91 2.56 18.49 -6.91
N GLN A 92 3.05 19.18 -5.88
CA GLN A 92 3.01 20.64 -5.77
C GLN A 92 3.85 21.28 -6.86
N ASN A 93 5.09 20.83 -7.02
CA ASN A 93 5.98 21.31 -8.08
C ASN A 93 5.41 21.07 -9.49
N ILE A 94 4.70 19.96 -9.71
CA ILE A 94 4.00 19.73 -10.98
C ILE A 94 2.82 20.69 -11.14
N ALA A 95 2.02 20.90 -10.10
CA ALA A 95 0.85 21.78 -10.12
C ALA A 95 1.23 23.25 -10.35
N GLU A 96 2.36 23.69 -9.81
CA GLU A 96 2.92 25.04 -9.96
C GLU A 96 3.70 25.23 -11.27
N GLY A 97 3.92 24.17 -12.06
CA GLY A 97 4.54 24.23 -13.39
C GLY A 97 6.07 24.07 -13.40
N HIS A 98 6.69 23.72 -12.27
CA HIS A 98 8.11 23.39 -12.17
C HIS A 98 8.45 22.01 -12.75
N GLY A 99 7.44 21.14 -12.92
CA GLY A 99 7.60 19.78 -13.42
C GLY A 99 7.84 18.78 -12.28
N ALA A 100 8.15 17.52 -12.63
CA ALA A 100 8.42 16.47 -11.65
C ALA A 100 9.84 16.59 -11.08
N VAL A 101 10.03 17.62 -10.27
CA VAL A 101 11.26 17.94 -9.53
C VAL A 101 10.96 17.93 -8.03
N TYR A 102 12.00 17.75 -7.21
CA TYR A 102 11.83 17.70 -5.76
C TYR A 102 11.83 19.10 -5.10
N TYR A 103 12.50 20.08 -5.69
CA TYR A 103 12.36 21.49 -5.33
C TYR A 103 12.43 22.34 -6.61
N PRO A 104 11.83 23.54 -6.63
CA PRO A 104 11.85 24.42 -7.80
C PRO A 104 13.29 24.73 -8.29
N GLY A 105 13.53 24.57 -9.59
CA GLY A 105 14.86 24.76 -10.19
C GLY A 105 15.85 23.61 -9.96
N GLY A 106 15.48 22.59 -9.19
CA GLY A 106 16.30 21.40 -8.95
C GLY A 106 16.39 20.44 -10.15
N PRO A 107 17.25 19.41 -10.06
CA PRO A 107 17.38 18.41 -11.10
C PRO A 107 16.11 17.56 -11.23
N ARG A 108 15.87 17.03 -12.43
CA ARG A 108 14.79 16.07 -12.69
C ARG A 108 15.19 14.70 -12.16
N VAL A 109 14.59 14.27 -11.07
CA VAL A 109 14.87 12.98 -10.43
C VAL A 109 13.55 12.26 -10.12
N GLU A 110 13.45 10.98 -10.43
CA GLU A 110 12.27 10.16 -10.10
C GLU A 110 12.39 9.62 -8.67
N GLY A 111 12.22 10.51 -7.68
CA GLY A 111 12.30 10.17 -6.25
C GLY A 111 11.03 9.56 -5.65
N PHE A 112 10.03 9.28 -6.48
CA PHE A 112 8.79 8.61 -6.12
C PHE A 112 8.72 7.20 -6.72
N SER A 113 8.02 6.28 -6.04
CA SER A 113 7.87 4.89 -6.51
C SER A 113 6.60 4.65 -7.31
N SER A 114 5.66 5.61 -7.32
CA SER A 114 4.32 5.43 -7.88
C SER A 114 3.90 6.59 -8.79
N PRO A 115 4.20 6.52 -10.10
CA PRO A 115 3.76 7.53 -11.07
C PRO A 115 2.25 7.77 -11.06
N LEU A 116 1.43 6.71 -10.98
CA LEU A 116 -0.03 6.86 -10.95
C LEU A 116 -0.50 7.57 -9.68
N TYR A 117 0.09 7.25 -8.52
CA TYR A 117 -0.27 7.91 -7.27
C TYR A 117 0.14 9.38 -7.28
N LEU A 118 1.33 9.71 -7.80
CA LEU A 118 1.77 11.08 -7.97
C LEU A 118 0.79 11.91 -8.83
N LEU A 119 0.29 11.34 -9.93
CA LEU A 119 -0.72 12.01 -10.76
C LEU A 119 -2.03 12.24 -10.00
N LEU A 120 -2.43 11.33 -9.12
CA LEU A 120 -3.62 11.51 -8.28
C LEU A 120 -3.39 12.58 -7.20
N CYS A 121 -2.21 12.65 -6.58
CA CYS A 121 -1.84 13.73 -5.68
C CYS A 121 -1.88 15.09 -6.39
N THR A 122 -1.28 15.15 -7.59
CA THR A 122 -1.26 16.36 -8.43
C THR A 122 -2.68 16.80 -8.78
N ALA A 123 -3.55 15.85 -9.17
CA ALA A 123 -4.95 16.14 -9.41
C ALA A 123 -5.65 16.71 -8.17
N GLY A 124 -5.38 16.15 -6.98
CA GLY A 124 -5.89 16.67 -5.71
C GLY A 124 -5.53 18.14 -5.49
N MET A 125 -4.27 18.52 -5.72
CA MET A 125 -3.78 19.88 -5.57
C MET A 125 -4.40 20.89 -6.55
N TYR A 126 -4.87 20.44 -7.72
CA TYR A 126 -5.65 21.30 -8.61
C TYR A 126 -7.08 21.55 -8.13
N PHE A 127 -7.63 20.69 -7.27
CA PHE A 127 -9.03 20.77 -6.82
C PHE A 127 -9.21 21.34 -5.42
N THR A 128 -8.19 21.26 -4.56
CA THR A 128 -8.28 21.71 -3.17
C THR A 128 -6.92 22.02 -2.56
N ASP A 129 -6.89 23.02 -1.68
CA ASP A 129 -5.74 23.33 -0.82
C ASP A 129 -5.58 22.29 0.32
N GLY A 130 -6.63 21.51 0.61
CA GLY A 130 -6.64 20.46 1.63
C GLY A 130 -6.32 19.08 1.07
N VAL A 131 -5.11 18.91 0.51
CA VAL A 131 -4.69 17.68 -0.18
C VAL A 131 -4.77 16.43 0.71
N GLU A 132 -4.54 16.57 2.01
CA GLU A 132 -4.59 15.48 2.98
C GLU A 132 -5.99 14.86 3.08
N PHE A 133 -7.01 15.71 3.16
CA PHE A 133 -8.40 15.26 3.20
C PHE A 133 -8.80 14.59 1.89
N TYR A 134 -8.36 15.16 0.76
CA TYR A 134 -8.55 14.55 -0.56
C TYR A 134 -7.94 13.15 -0.64
N LEU A 135 -6.69 12.97 -0.21
CA LEU A 135 -5.99 11.68 -0.25
C LEU A 135 -6.61 10.67 0.71
N LEU A 136 -7.07 11.10 1.89
CA LEU A 136 -7.80 10.24 2.81
C LEU A 136 -9.10 9.73 2.18
N LEU A 137 -9.86 10.61 1.54
CA LEU A 137 -11.10 10.26 0.84
C LEU A 137 -10.83 9.33 -0.34
N LEU A 138 -9.81 9.62 -1.15
CA LEU A 138 -9.37 8.77 -2.25
C LEU A 138 -9.08 7.34 -1.75
N ASN A 139 -8.28 7.21 -0.69
CA ASN A 139 -7.96 5.92 -0.09
C ASN A 139 -9.18 5.20 0.50
N ALA A 140 -10.13 5.93 1.10
CA ALA A 140 -11.40 5.36 1.56
C ALA A 140 -12.22 4.78 0.39
N VAL A 141 -12.29 5.49 -0.73
CA VAL A 141 -12.99 5.03 -1.94
C VAL A 141 -12.30 3.79 -2.53
N LEU A 142 -10.97 3.78 -2.58
CA LEU A 142 -10.18 2.64 -3.07
C LEU A 142 -10.37 1.40 -2.21
N LEU A 143 -10.34 1.54 -0.88
CA LEU A 143 -10.62 0.45 0.07
C LEU A 143 -12.05 -0.08 -0.08
N LEU A 144 -13.04 0.80 -0.22
CA LEU A 144 -14.41 0.39 -0.48
C LEU A 144 -14.52 -0.41 -1.79
N ALA A 145 -13.84 0.04 -2.85
CA ALA A 145 -13.82 -0.65 -4.14
C ALA A 145 -13.15 -2.04 -4.06
N VAL A 146 -12.12 -2.21 -3.22
CA VAL A 146 -11.55 -3.53 -2.88
C VAL A 146 -12.61 -4.44 -2.25
N ILE A 147 -13.30 -3.96 -1.21
CA ILE A 147 -14.31 -4.76 -0.51
C ILE A 147 -15.44 -5.15 -1.46
N ILE A 148 -15.96 -4.22 -2.27
CA ILE A 148 -17.02 -4.49 -3.25
C ILE A 148 -16.54 -5.55 -4.26
N THR A 149 -15.33 -5.42 -4.78
CA THR A 149 -14.76 -6.37 -5.74
C THR A 149 -14.70 -7.79 -5.17
N LEU A 150 -14.25 -7.93 -3.92
CA LEU A 150 -14.17 -9.22 -3.25
C LEU A 150 -15.53 -9.81 -2.91
N GLN A 151 -16.50 -8.97 -2.51
CA GLN A 151 -17.88 -9.41 -2.30
C GLN A 151 -18.49 -9.93 -3.62
N VAL A 152 -18.33 -9.19 -4.72
CA VAL A 152 -18.78 -9.63 -6.04
C VAL A 152 -18.07 -10.92 -6.49
N PHE A 153 -16.78 -11.08 -6.18
CA PHE A 153 -16.04 -12.30 -6.49
C PHE A 153 -16.60 -13.52 -5.74
N ILE A 154 -16.71 -13.43 -4.40
CA ILE A 154 -17.15 -14.54 -3.54
C ILE A 154 -18.60 -14.96 -3.89
N HIS A 155 -19.48 -14.00 -4.18
CA HIS A 155 -20.91 -14.27 -4.39
C HIS A 155 -21.32 -14.42 -5.86
N GLY A 156 -20.53 -13.91 -6.80
CA GLY A 156 -20.77 -13.99 -8.24
C GLY A 156 -20.11 -15.20 -8.87
N LEU A 157 -18.77 -15.16 -9.04
CA LEU A 157 -18.00 -16.26 -9.64
C LEU A 157 -17.92 -17.49 -8.72
N GLY A 158 -18.00 -17.26 -7.41
CA GLY A 158 -18.03 -18.33 -6.41
C GLY A 158 -19.42 -18.91 -6.14
N LYS A 159 -20.35 -18.86 -7.10
CA LYS A 159 -21.69 -19.39 -6.91
C LYS A 159 -21.65 -20.93 -6.90
N GLU A 160 -22.10 -21.53 -5.80
CA GLU A 160 -22.66 -22.88 -5.89
C GLU A 160 -24.00 -22.73 -6.61
N SER A 161 -24.02 -23.12 -7.88
CA SER A 161 -25.28 -23.24 -8.59
C SER A 161 -26.13 -24.31 -7.91
N ILE A 162 -27.36 -23.94 -7.54
CA ILE A 162 -28.42 -24.87 -7.13
C ILE A 162 -28.94 -25.67 -8.35
N ASP A 163 -28.48 -25.37 -9.57
CA ASP A 163 -28.96 -26.06 -10.76
C ASP A 163 -28.29 -27.44 -10.89
N GLY A 164 -28.93 -28.48 -10.33
CA GLY A 164 -28.98 -29.78 -11.01
C GLY A 164 -28.60 -31.04 -10.21
N LYS A 165 -28.09 -30.95 -8.99
CA LYS A 165 -27.92 -32.13 -8.11
C LYS A 165 -28.73 -31.93 -6.84
N GLU A 166 -29.35 -33.01 -6.36
CA GLU A 166 -30.16 -33.09 -5.13
C GLU A 166 -29.35 -32.69 -3.88
N THR A 167 -28.96 -31.42 -3.74
CA THR A 167 -28.35 -30.91 -2.52
C THR A 167 -29.46 -30.50 -1.56
N SER A 168 -29.47 -31.12 -0.38
CA SER A 168 -30.43 -30.93 0.72
C SER A 168 -30.36 -29.55 1.40
N VAL A 169 -29.67 -28.55 0.81
CA VAL A 169 -29.42 -27.25 1.43
C VAL A 169 -30.55 -26.27 1.11
N SER A 170 -31.21 -25.77 2.15
CA SER A 170 -32.28 -24.77 2.00
C SER A 170 -31.74 -23.39 1.59
N ARG A 171 -32.58 -22.59 0.91
CA ARG A 171 -32.26 -21.18 0.55
C ARG A 171 -31.84 -20.34 1.78
N ARG A 172 -32.45 -20.61 2.94
CA ARG A 172 -32.15 -19.93 4.21
C ARG A 172 -30.74 -20.26 4.69
N GLU A 173 -30.33 -21.52 4.62
CA GLU A 173 -28.98 -21.95 5.02
C GLU A 173 -27.91 -21.37 4.09
N MET A 174 -28.13 -21.37 2.79
CA MET A 174 -27.22 -20.74 1.83
C MET A 174 -27.06 -19.24 2.10
N LEU A 175 -28.16 -18.54 2.40
CA LEU A 175 -28.12 -17.13 2.77
C LEU A 175 -27.28 -16.90 4.02
N ILE A 176 -27.46 -17.72 5.06
CA ILE A 176 -26.69 -17.63 6.32
C ILE A 176 -25.21 -17.85 6.08
N VAL A 177 -24.83 -18.90 5.34
CA VAL A 177 -23.42 -19.19 5.02
C VAL A 177 -22.78 -18.06 4.20
N ASN A 178 -23.50 -17.49 3.25
CA ASN A 178 -23.00 -16.37 2.44
C ASN A 178 -22.84 -15.08 3.27
N TRP A 179 -23.74 -14.81 4.21
CA TRP A 179 -23.56 -13.71 5.16
C TRP A 179 -22.37 -13.93 6.08
N ALA A 180 -22.22 -15.14 6.63
CA ALA A 180 -21.05 -15.50 7.42
C ALA A 180 -19.73 -15.32 6.65
N ALA A 181 -19.68 -15.76 5.38
CA ALA A 181 -18.52 -15.52 4.52
C ALA A 181 -18.23 -14.02 4.31
N SER A 182 -19.26 -13.20 4.18
CA SER A 182 -19.13 -11.73 4.07
C SER A 182 -18.59 -11.14 5.37
N THR A 183 -19.09 -11.60 6.52
CA THR A 183 -18.63 -11.19 7.85
C THR A 183 -17.18 -11.58 8.09
N LEU A 184 -16.76 -12.79 7.70
CA LEU A 184 -15.36 -13.21 7.81
C LEU A 184 -14.43 -12.37 6.91
N LEU A 185 -14.86 -12.01 5.70
CA LEU A 185 -14.10 -11.10 4.85
C LEU A 185 -13.97 -9.72 5.49
N TRP A 186 -15.06 -9.16 6.02
CA TRP A 186 -15.00 -7.88 6.72
C TRP A 186 -14.13 -7.95 7.96
N ALA A 187 -14.23 -9.02 8.75
CA ALA A 187 -13.38 -9.23 9.89
C ALA A 187 -11.91 -9.25 9.46
N TRP A 188 -11.54 -10.05 8.46
CA TRP A 188 -10.17 -10.09 7.93
C TRP A 188 -9.61 -8.71 7.56
N ILE A 189 -10.41 -7.87 6.91
CA ILE A 189 -9.99 -6.56 6.43
C ILE A 189 -9.96 -5.52 7.56
N VAL A 190 -11.05 -5.36 8.31
CA VAL A 190 -11.28 -4.27 9.26
C VAL A 190 -10.58 -4.51 10.60
N VAL A 191 -10.50 -5.77 11.01
CA VAL A 191 -9.93 -6.11 12.31
C VAL A 191 -8.42 -5.91 12.34
N SER A 192 -7.76 -5.80 11.18
CA SER A 192 -6.31 -5.61 11.10
C SER A 192 -5.89 -4.14 11.14
N PRO A 193 -5.31 -3.66 12.26
CA PRO A 193 -4.83 -2.29 12.31
C PRO A 193 -3.70 -2.00 11.31
N PRO A 194 -2.67 -2.87 11.18
CA PRO A 194 -1.65 -2.75 10.13
C PRO A 194 -2.21 -2.49 8.73
N PHE A 195 -3.18 -3.29 8.31
CA PHE A 195 -3.78 -3.16 6.98
C PHE A 195 -4.49 -1.82 6.83
N ILE A 196 -5.42 -1.51 7.75
CA ILE A 196 -6.23 -0.28 7.67
C ILE A 196 -5.36 0.97 7.72
N ILE A 197 -4.39 1.06 8.64
CA ILE A 197 -3.51 2.22 8.77
C ILE A 197 -2.74 2.45 7.47
N TRP A 198 -2.12 1.39 6.90
CA TRP A 198 -1.35 1.51 5.66
C TRP A 198 -2.19 1.90 4.45
N VAL A 199 -3.40 1.33 4.28
CA VAL A 199 -4.25 1.65 3.12
C VAL A 199 -5.03 2.96 3.28
N SER A 200 -4.93 3.65 4.42
CA SER A 200 -5.69 4.89 4.68
C SER A 200 -4.84 5.98 5.35
N ALA A 201 -4.66 5.92 6.67
CA ALA A 201 -4.07 6.98 7.49
C ALA A 201 -2.65 7.39 7.08
N THR A 202 -1.86 6.49 6.50
CA THR A 202 -0.51 6.84 6.01
C THR A 202 -0.51 7.76 4.80
N MET A 203 -1.62 7.86 4.06
CA MET A 203 -1.75 8.62 2.81
C MET A 203 -0.71 8.23 1.75
N MET A 204 -0.31 6.96 1.74
CA MET A 204 0.61 6.38 0.76
C MET A 204 -0.12 5.68 -0.40
N ASP A 205 0.65 5.29 -1.41
CA ASP A 205 0.22 4.53 -2.59
C ASP A 205 -0.35 3.12 -2.30
N VAL A 206 -0.27 2.64 -1.04
CA VAL A 206 -0.67 1.28 -0.66
C VAL A 206 -2.15 1.01 -0.92
N GLY A 207 -3.03 1.99 -0.67
CA GLY A 207 -4.47 1.87 -0.97
C GLY A 207 -4.73 1.66 -2.47
N LEU A 208 -4.07 2.48 -3.31
CA LEU A 208 -4.13 2.37 -4.78
C LEU A 208 -3.57 1.03 -5.25
N TRP A 209 -2.41 0.63 -4.74
CA TRP A 209 -1.78 -0.64 -5.10
C TRP A 209 -2.69 -1.83 -4.76
N THR A 210 -3.27 -1.83 -3.55
CA THR A 210 -4.22 -2.86 -3.12
C THR A 210 -5.41 -2.94 -4.06
N PHE A 211 -6.00 -1.80 -4.41
CA PHE A 211 -7.16 -1.74 -5.31
C PHE A 211 -6.86 -2.29 -6.70
N VAL A 212 -5.80 -1.80 -7.33
CA VAL A 212 -5.40 -2.21 -8.69
C VAL A 212 -5.01 -3.69 -8.70
N PHE A 213 -4.27 -4.15 -7.68
CA PHE A 213 -3.85 -5.55 -7.59
C PHE A 213 -5.02 -6.50 -7.38
N VAL A 214 -5.92 -6.22 -6.43
CA VAL A 214 -7.09 -7.07 -6.15
C VAL A 214 -8.04 -7.11 -7.36
N SER A 215 -8.36 -5.95 -7.93
CA SER A 215 -9.28 -5.85 -9.07
C SER A 215 -8.73 -6.50 -10.33
N GLY A 216 -7.44 -6.26 -10.62
CA GLY A 216 -6.75 -6.92 -11.71
C GLY A 216 -6.62 -8.43 -11.53
N SER A 217 -6.38 -8.92 -10.31
CA SER A 217 -6.33 -10.37 -10.01
C SER A 217 -7.68 -11.03 -10.24
N VAL A 218 -8.78 -10.41 -9.80
CA VAL A 218 -10.13 -10.90 -10.09
C VAL A 218 -10.43 -10.87 -11.59
N ALA A 219 -10.00 -9.83 -12.31
CA ALA A 219 -10.14 -9.76 -13.76
C ALA A 219 -9.33 -10.84 -14.49
N ALA A 220 -8.12 -11.16 -14.01
CA ALA A 220 -7.28 -12.22 -14.55
C ALA A 220 -7.93 -13.59 -14.38
N VAL A 221 -8.50 -13.86 -13.20
CA VAL A 221 -9.23 -15.12 -12.95
C VAL A 221 -10.49 -15.22 -13.80
N LYS A 222 -11.26 -14.12 -13.96
CA LYS A 222 -12.41 -14.10 -14.88
C LYS A 222 -12.00 -14.46 -16.30
N LEU A 223 -10.96 -13.81 -16.82
CA LEU A 223 -10.48 -14.08 -18.18
C LEU A 223 -9.92 -15.50 -18.35
N ALA A 224 -9.30 -16.05 -17.30
CA ALA A 224 -8.77 -17.41 -17.30
C ALA A 224 -9.88 -18.48 -17.39
N LEU A 225 -11.03 -18.23 -16.75
CA LEU A 225 -12.15 -19.17 -16.72
C LEU A 225 -13.20 -18.93 -17.81
N GLU A 226 -13.32 -17.69 -18.28
CA GLU A 226 -14.27 -17.26 -19.31
C GLU A 226 -13.50 -16.56 -20.45
N PRO A 227 -12.92 -17.31 -21.40
CA PRO A 227 -12.07 -16.77 -22.46
C PRO A 227 -12.75 -15.73 -23.36
N GLU A 228 -14.09 -15.75 -23.45
CA GLU A 228 -14.91 -14.76 -24.17
C GLU A 228 -14.89 -13.37 -23.51
N THR A 229 -14.44 -13.27 -22.26
CA THR A 229 -14.27 -11.99 -21.59
C THR A 229 -13.27 -11.12 -22.36
N PRO A 230 -13.58 -9.83 -22.64
CA PRO A 230 -12.67 -8.97 -23.38
C PRO A 230 -11.32 -8.80 -22.66
N SER A 231 -10.24 -9.30 -23.27
CA SER A 231 -8.87 -9.21 -22.75
C SER A 231 -8.39 -7.78 -22.51
N ARG A 232 -8.95 -6.81 -23.24
CA ARG A 232 -8.71 -5.36 -23.05
C ARG A 232 -8.95 -4.87 -21.62
N ARG A 233 -9.88 -5.49 -20.88
CA ARG A 233 -10.14 -5.12 -19.48
C ARG A 233 -8.94 -5.44 -18.59
N LEU A 234 -8.34 -6.62 -18.77
CA LEU A 234 -7.12 -6.98 -18.07
C LEU A 234 -5.92 -6.19 -18.58
N GLY A 235 -5.87 -5.88 -19.89
CA GLY A 235 -4.87 -4.99 -20.46
C GLY A 235 -4.80 -3.63 -19.75
N LEU A 236 -5.95 -3.02 -19.44
CA LEU A 236 -6.01 -1.79 -18.64
C LEU A 236 -5.41 -1.99 -17.24
N TRP A 237 -5.78 -3.07 -16.54
CA TRP A 237 -5.22 -3.36 -15.22
C TRP A 237 -3.70 -3.60 -15.25
N ILE A 238 -3.17 -4.23 -16.32
CA ILE A 238 -1.73 -4.40 -16.53
C ILE A 238 -1.05 -3.04 -16.63
N VAL A 239 -1.60 -2.10 -17.41
CA VAL A 239 -1.05 -0.74 -17.52
C VAL A 239 -1.11 -0.02 -16.17
N LEU A 240 -2.27 -0.05 -15.50
CA LEU A 240 -2.44 0.61 -14.21
C LEU A 240 -1.48 0.07 -13.16
N LEU A 241 -1.32 -1.25 -13.05
CA LEU A 241 -0.41 -1.85 -12.06
C LEU A 241 1.04 -1.46 -12.35
N GLN A 242 1.45 -1.42 -13.63
CA GLN A 242 2.80 -0.97 -14.00
C GLN A 242 3.11 0.48 -13.59
N LEU A 243 2.08 1.32 -13.54
CA LEU A 243 2.21 2.70 -13.08
C LEU A 243 2.08 2.84 -11.56
N THR A 244 1.75 1.79 -10.80
CA THR A 244 1.68 1.89 -9.34
C THR A 244 3.03 1.70 -8.66
N ARG A 245 3.82 0.68 -8.99
CA ARG A 245 5.10 0.41 -8.31
C ARG A 245 6.05 -0.45 -9.15
N PRO A 246 7.38 -0.47 -8.91
CA PRO A 246 8.30 -1.33 -9.66
C PRO A 246 8.03 -2.84 -9.55
N GLU A 247 7.56 -3.31 -8.39
CA GLU A 247 7.21 -4.72 -8.15
C GLU A 247 6.11 -5.25 -9.09
N SER A 248 5.31 -4.34 -9.65
CA SER A 248 4.24 -4.65 -10.59
C SER A 248 4.70 -5.36 -11.87
N PHE A 249 5.96 -5.16 -12.29
CA PHE A 249 6.49 -5.80 -13.49
C PHE A 249 6.45 -7.33 -13.35
N TYR A 250 6.77 -7.83 -12.16
CA TYR A 250 6.64 -9.25 -11.81
C TYR A 250 5.16 -9.66 -11.67
N LEU A 251 4.35 -8.88 -10.94
CA LEU A 251 2.95 -9.24 -10.68
C LEU A 251 2.07 -9.28 -11.96
N CYS A 252 2.36 -8.45 -12.96
CA CYS A 252 1.69 -8.54 -14.26
C CYS A 252 2.01 -9.86 -14.98
N LEU A 253 3.26 -10.34 -14.88
CA LEU A 253 3.65 -11.64 -15.42
C LEU A 253 2.97 -12.78 -14.65
N VAL A 254 2.76 -12.64 -13.34
CA VAL A 254 1.96 -13.59 -12.55
C VAL A 254 0.54 -13.70 -13.12
N TRP A 255 -0.14 -12.60 -13.40
CA TRP A 255 -1.49 -12.63 -14.00
C TRP A 255 -1.52 -13.35 -15.36
N ILE A 256 -0.56 -13.05 -16.24
CA ILE A 256 -0.46 -13.70 -17.55
C ILE A 256 -0.17 -15.19 -17.39
N SER A 257 0.73 -15.56 -16.46
CA SER A 257 1.12 -16.95 -16.19
C SER A 257 -0.05 -17.76 -15.67
N VAL A 258 -0.87 -17.20 -14.78
CA VAL A 258 -2.06 -17.85 -14.23
C VAL A 258 -3.09 -18.16 -15.32
N ILE A 259 -3.25 -17.26 -16.30
CA ILE A 259 -4.10 -17.51 -17.48
C ILE A 259 -3.55 -18.66 -18.34
N VAL A 260 -2.23 -18.68 -18.57
CA VAL A 260 -1.57 -19.76 -19.32
C VAL A 260 -1.73 -21.10 -18.60
N VAL A 261 -1.51 -21.13 -17.28
CA VAL A 261 -1.72 -22.33 -16.45
C VAL A 261 -3.16 -22.83 -16.55
N ALA A 262 -4.15 -21.94 -16.41
CA ALA A 262 -5.56 -22.31 -16.53
C ALA A 262 -5.88 -22.93 -17.90
N ARG A 263 -5.41 -22.32 -18.99
CA ARG A 263 -5.64 -22.82 -20.35
C ARG A 263 -4.97 -24.17 -20.61
N VAL A 264 -3.76 -24.37 -20.07
CA VAL A 264 -3.07 -25.67 -20.13
C VAL A 264 -3.87 -26.73 -19.37
N LYS A 265 -4.39 -26.40 -18.19
CA LYS A 265 -5.25 -27.30 -17.42
C LYS A 265 -6.58 -27.60 -18.11
N GLN A 266 -7.08 -26.68 -18.92
CA GLN A 266 -8.24 -26.86 -19.82
C GLN A 266 -7.91 -27.66 -21.10
N GLY A 267 -6.71 -28.24 -21.22
CA GLY A 267 -6.32 -29.12 -22.33
C GLY A 267 -5.67 -28.42 -23.53
N HIS A 268 -5.43 -27.11 -23.47
CA HIS A 268 -4.67 -26.42 -24.52
C HIS A 268 -3.18 -26.77 -24.39
N GLY A 269 -2.50 -27.06 -25.51
CA GLY A 269 -1.04 -27.17 -25.50
C GLY A 269 -0.39 -25.85 -25.05
N PHE A 270 0.76 -25.93 -24.37
CA PHE A 270 1.47 -24.77 -23.82
C PHE A 270 1.67 -23.64 -24.85
N THR A 271 2.12 -23.99 -26.06
CA THR A 271 2.33 -23.04 -27.16
C THR A 271 1.04 -22.32 -27.57
N LYS A 272 -0.09 -23.04 -27.65
CA LYS A 272 -1.41 -22.44 -27.93
C LYS A 272 -1.89 -21.55 -26.79
N ALA A 273 -1.65 -21.95 -25.54
CA ALA A 273 -2.03 -21.17 -24.36
C ALA A 273 -1.29 -19.82 -24.32
N VAL A 274 0.02 -19.83 -24.61
CA VAL A 274 0.85 -18.61 -24.72
C VAL A 274 0.43 -17.77 -25.92
N ALA A 275 0.24 -18.38 -27.10
CA ALA A 275 -0.21 -17.67 -28.29
C ALA A 275 -1.57 -16.98 -28.10
N GLY A 276 -2.49 -17.60 -27.35
CA GLY A 276 -3.77 -17.01 -26.97
C GLY A 276 -3.65 -15.82 -25.99
N SER A 277 -2.49 -15.63 -25.36
CA SER A 277 -2.20 -14.51 -24.45
C SER A 277 -1.38 -13.40 -25.12
N LYS A 278 -1.09 -13.50 -26.43
CA LYS A 278 -0.23 -12.56 -27.15
C LYS A 278 -0.64 -11.09 -26.96
N GLY A 279 -1.95 -10.80 -26.97
CA GLY A 279 -2.45 -9.43 -26.78
C GLY A 279 -2.07 -8.83 -25.42
N LEU A 280 -2.15 -9.63 -24.35
CA LEU A 280 -1.75 -9.20 -23.01
C LEU A 280 -0.24 -9.05 -22.87
N ILE A 281 0.53 -9.96 -23.48
CA ILE A 281 2.00 -9.90 -23.53
C ILE A 281 2.42 -8.63 -24.29
N SER A 282 1.79 -8.34 -25.43
CA SER A 282 2.04 -7.10 -26.17
C SER A 282 1.69 -5.87 -25.35
N THR A 283 0.53 -5.82 -24.68
CA THR A 283 0.19 -4.71 -23.78
C THR A 283 1.22 -4.53 -22.68
N TYR A 284 1.66 -5.64 -22.05
CA TYR A 284 2.70 -5.61 -21.02
C TYR A 284 4.00 -5.02 -21.56
N LEU A 285 4.53 -5.55 -22.67
CA LEU A 285 5.80 -5.10 -23.25
C LEU A 285 5.74 -3.65 -23.74
N ILE A 286 4.63 -3.24 -24.36
CA ILE A 286 4.43 -1.85 -24.81
C ILE A 286 4.41 -0.92 -23.59
N ALA A 287 3.68 -1.27 -22.53
CA ALA A 287 3.63 -0.46 -21.31
C ALA A 287 5.01 -0.34 -20.66
N VAL A 288 5.76 -1.44 -20.54
CA VAL A 288 7.15 -1.43 -20.04
C VAL A 288 8.02 -0.51 -20.90
N ALA A 289 7.97 -0.66 -22.22
CA ALA A 289 8.75 0.15 -23.15
C ALA A 289 8.41 1.64 -23.02
N VAL A 290 7.13 2.00 -22.96
CA VAL A 290 6.68 3.40 -22.81
C VAL A 290 7.13 3.99 -21.47
N ILE A 291 6.97 3.24 -20.37
CA ILE A 291 7.36 3.70 -19.03
C ILE A 291 8.88 3.91 -18.97
N ILE A 292 9.68 2.93 -19.39
CA ILE A 292 11.15 3.02 -19.35
C ILE A 292 11.63 4.13 -20.29
N THR A 293 11.06 4.24 -21.48
CA THR A 293 11.44 5.30 -22.43
C THR A 293 11.09 6.68 -21.86
N GLY A 294 9.89 6.85 -21.31
CA GLY A 294 9.47 8.10 -20.67
C GLY A 294 10.39 8.48 -19.51
N ARG A 295 10.76 7.52 -18.66
CA ARG A 295 11.71 7.71 -17.57
C ARG A 295 13.08 8.16 -18.06
N TYR A 296 13.61 7.44 -19.06
CA TYR A 296 14.91 7.76 -19.62
C TYR A 296 14.93 9.15 -20.27
N LEU A 297 13.89 9.49 -21.04
CA LEU A 297 13.80 10.79 -21.71
C LEU A 297 13.62 11.96 -20.74
N TYR A 298 12.93 11.76 -19.62
CA TYR A 298 12.63 12.85 -18.68
C TYR A 298 13.63 12.97 -17.52
N PHE A 299 14.02 11.84 -16.92
CA PHE A 299 14.88 11.76 -15.73
C PHE A 299 16.32 11.30 -16.05
N GLY A 300 16.58 10.77 -17.25
CA GLY A 300 17.92 10.29 -17.65
C GLY A 300 18.24 8.84 -17.28
N TYR A 301 17.34 8.14 -16.56
CA TYR A 301 17.57 6.77 -16.08
C TYR A 301 16.38 5.85 -16.37
N PRO A 302 16.61 4.54 -16.61
CA PRO A 302 15.55 3.59 -16.93
C PRO A 302 14.73 3.13 -15.72
N LEU A 303 15.32 3.20 -14.53
CA LEU A 303 14.71 2.82 -13.25
C LEU A 303 14.56 4.06 -12.36
N PRO A 304 13.59 4.07 -11.42
CA PRO A 304 13.41 5.21 -10.52
C PRO A 304 14.62 5.36 -9.60
N ASN A 305 14.91 6.60 -9.19
CA ASN A 305 16.08 6.91 -8.35
C ASN A 305 16.04 6.17 -7.00
N THR A 306 14.83 5.96 -6.48
CA THR A 306 14.56 5.15 -5.28
C THR A 306 15.06 3.70 -5.37
N TYR A 307 15.18 3.13 -6.58
CA TYR A 307 15.76 1.80 -6.77
C TYR A 307 17.28 1.82 -6.53
N TYR A 308 17.97 2.79 -7.12
CA TYR A 308 19.43 2.94 -7.00
C TYR A 308 19.86 3.28 -5.58
N ALA A 309 19.05 4.05 -4.84
CA ALA A 309 19.31 4.38 -3.45
C ALA A 309 19.13 3.19 -2.47
N LYS A 310 18.22 2.24 -2.77
CA LYS A 310 17.76 1.23 -1.78
C LYS A 310 18.27 -0.18 -2.02
N VAL A 311 18.61 -0.55 -3.25
CA VAL A 311 18.83 -1.96 -3.61
C VAL A 311 20.32 -2.31 -3.55
N SER A 312 20.66 -3.22 -2.62
CA SER A 312 21.96 -3.90 -2.63
C SER A 312 22.03 -4.88 -3.80
N THR A 313 23.18 -4.95 -4.45
CA THR A 313 23.48 -5.89 -5.55
C THR A 313 23.60 -7.35 -5.09
N ASP A 314 23.67 -7.59 -3.78
CA ASP A 314 23.82 -8.93 -3.19
C ASP A 314 22.46 -9.64 -3.03
N PHE A 315 22.19 -10.58 -3.95
CA PHE A 315 20.95 -11.36 -3.97
C PHE A 315 20.74 -12.21 -2.71
N LEU A 316 21.79 -12.85 -2.19
CA LEU A 316 21.68 -13.70 -1.00
C LEU A 316 21.41 -12.88 0.26
N TYR A 317 22.02 -11.70 0.34
CA TYR A 317 21.74 -10.74 1.40
C TYR A 317 20.27 -10.28 1.37
N ASN A 318 19.73 -9.94 0.19
CA ASN A 318 18.33 -9.57 0.04
C ASN A 318 17.39 -10.73 0.44
N LEU A 319 17.67 -11.96 0.01
CA LEU A 319 16.85 -13.11 0.42
C LEU A 319 16.83 -13.32 1.95
N LYS A 320 17.98 -13.16 2.62
CA LYS A 320 18.08 -13.29 4.09
C LYS A 320 17.20 -12.24 4.78
N LEU A 321 17.29 -10.98 4.37
CA LEU A 321 16.47 -9.90 4.91
C LEU A 321 14.98 -10.14 4.63
N GLY A 322 14.65 -10.54 3.40
CA GLY A 322 13.29 -10.80 2.96
C GLY A 322 12.62 -11.95 3.74
N PHE A 323 13.37 -13.02 4.03
CA PHE A 323 12.88 -14.11 4.88
C PHE A 323 12.63 -13.64 6.31
N GLY A 324 13.56 -12.86 6.88
CA GLY A 324 13.38 -12.26 8.21
C GLY A 324 12.14 -11.36 8.27
N TYR A 325 11.90 -10.57 7.23
CA TYR A 325 10.72 -9.72 7.09
C TYR A 325 9.42 -10.53 6.99
N ALA A 326 9.38 -11.58 6.16
CA ALA A 326 8.23 -12.47 6.05
C ALA A 326 7.93 -13.21 7.35
N TRP A 327 8.97 -13.65 8.06
CA TRP A 327 8.83 -14.29 9.36
C TRP A 327 8.26 -13.34 10.41
N GLY A 328 8.79 -12.10 10.48
CA GLY A 328 8.25 -11.05 11.34
C GLY A 328 6.77 -10.75 11.07
N PHE A 329 6.37 -10.76 9.79
CA PHE A 329 4.97 -10.60 9.39
C PHE A 329 4.09 -11.76 9.91
N ILE A 330 4.53 -13.01 9.77
CA ILE A 330 3.79 -14.18 10.28
C ILE A 330 3.69 -14.14 11.81
N GLN A 331 4.74 -13.73 12.51
CA GLN A 331 4.73 -13.59 13.97
C GLN A 331 3.74 -12.50 14.42
N ALA A 332 3.71 -11.36 13.71
CA ALA A 332 2.78 -10.28 14.00
C ALA A 332 1.33 -10.62 13.62
N GLN A 333 1.14 -11.48 12.62
CA GLN A 333 -0.17 -11.81 12.04
C GLN A 333 -0.32 -13.33 11.87
N PRO A 334 -0.50 -14.11 12.95
CA PRO A 334 -0.43 -15.59 12.90
C PRO A 334 -1.44 -16.25 11.96
N TRP A 335 -2.61 -15.62 11.76
CA TRP A 335 -3.61 -16.12 10.80
C TRP A 335 -3.13 -16.12 9.35
N VAL A 336 -2.08 -15.36 9.02
CA VAL A 336 -1.42 -15.42 7.71
C VAL A 336 -0.87 -16.81 7.45
N ALA A 337 -0.24 -17.46 8.43
CA ALA A 337 0.29 -18.82 8.24
C ALA A 337 -0.83 -19.82 7.90
N VAL A 338 -1.97 -19.71 8.60
CA VAL A 338 -3.16 -20.52 8.31
C VAL A 338 -3.70 -20.20 6.91
N ALA A 339 -3.84 -18.92 6.57
CA ALA A 339 -4.30 -18.50 5.24
C ALA A 339 -3.38 -19.04 4.13
N LEU A 340 -2.06 -18.88 4.26
CA LEU A 340 -1.07 -19.40 3.31
C LEU A 340 -1.18 -20.92 3.16
N LEU A 341 -1.28 -21.65 4.27
CA LEU A 341 -1.48 -23.10 4.25
C LEU A 341 -2.74 -23.48 3.47
N LEU A 342 -3.87 -22.81 3.71
CA LEU A 342 -5.12 -23.08 3.00
C LEU A 342 -5.02 -22.75 1.50
N ASN A 343 -4.27 -21.71 1.13
CA ASN A 343 -3.96 -21.42 -0.28
C ASN A 343 -3.15 -22.56 -0.93
N VAL A 344 -2.16 -23.12 -0.22
CA VAL A 344 -1.40 -24.28 -0.71
C VAL A 344 -2.30 -25.51 -0.84
N VAL A 345 -3.16 -25.79 0.16
CA VAL A 345 -4.05 -26.95 0.16
C VAL A 345 -5.05 -26.90 -0.99
N ILE A 346 -5.69 -25.76 -1.25
CA ILE A 346 -6.62 -25.66 -2.39
C ILE A 346 -5.89 -25.80 -3.73
N LEU A 347 -4.66 -25.28 -3.83
CA LEU A 347 -3.86 -25.38 -5.04
C LEU A 347 -3.52 -26.84 -5.37
N ILE A 348 -3.02 -27.60 -4.39
CA ILE A 348 -2.71 -29.03 -4.55
C ILE A 348 -3.97 -29.81 -4.95
N LYS A 349 -5.09 -29.61 -4.24
CA LYS A 349 -6.37 -30.29 -4.53
C LYS A 349 -6.93 -30.03 -5.93
N THR A 350 -6.49 -28.96 -6.60
CA THR A 350 -7.07 -28.48 -7.87
C THR A 350 -6.12 -28.64 -9.04
N LEU A 351 -4.81 -28.47 -8.85
CA LEU A 351 -3.81 -28.57 -9.91
C LEU A 351 -3.53 -30.01 -10.36
N ASP A 352 -3.72 -31.02 -9.51
CA ASP A 352 -3.53 -32.42 -9.90
C ASP A 352 -4.59 -32.93 -10.89
N LYS A 353 -5.64 -32.13 -11.13
CA LYS A 353 -6.79 -32.48 -11.96
C LYS A 353 -6.79 -31.71 -13.27
N THR A 354 -7.28 -32.33 -14.34
CA THR A 354 -7.64 -31.64 -15.59
C THR A 354 -8.89 -30.80 -15.40
N TRP A 355 -8.99 -29.66 -16.08
CA TRP A 355 -10.11 -28.72 -15.93
C TRP A 355 -11.01 -28.80 -17.16
N GLU A 356 -12.32 -28.67 -16.98
CA GLU A 356 -13.26 -28.55 -18.10
C GLU A 356 -13.13 -27.17 -18.74
N ALA A 357 -12.98 -27.12 -20.06
CA ALA A 357 -13.12 -25.88 -20.80
C ALA A 357 -14.58 -25.42 -20.72
N GLY A 358 -14.84 -24.16 -20.36
CA GLY A 358 -16.16 -23.62 -20.03
C GLY A 358 -17.21 -23.55 -21.15
N THR A 359 -17.17 -24.45 -22.14
CA THR A 359 -18.05 -24.44 -23.31
C THR A 359 -18.47 -25.85 -23.74
N THR A 360 -19.30 -26.53 -22.92
CA THR A 360 -20.38 -27.42 -23.40
C THR A 360 -21.19 -27.90 -22.21
N GLY A 361 -22.47 -27.52 -22.15
CA GLY A 361 -23.44 -27.97 -21.14
C GLY A 361 -23.91 -29.42 -21.29
N GLU A 362 -23.10 -30.29 -21.89
CA GLU A 362 -23.32 -31.74 -21.90
C GLU A 362 -22.33 -32.35 -20.93
N SER A 363 -22.76 -32.44 -19.67
CA SER A 363 -22.07 -33.18 -18.64
C SER A 363 -22.17 -34.68 -18.94
N ASP A 364 -21.11 -35.27 -19.48
CA ASP A 364 -20.96 -36.71 -19.46
C ASP A 364 -20.94 -37.20 -18.01
N ALA A 365 -21.68 -38.27 -17.74
CA ALA A 365 -21.96 -38.81 -16.41
C ALA A 365 -20.75 -39.34 -15.63
N ASN A 366 -19.51 -39.17 -16.14
CA ASN A 366 -18.25 -39.47 -15.46
C ASN A 366 -17.66 -38.28 -14.66
N SER A 367 -18.51 -37.32 -14.27
CA SER A 367 -18.19 -35.99 -13.71
C SER A 367 -17.48 -35.93 -12.33
N SER A 368 -16.80 -36.99 -11.86
CA SER A 368 -16.21 -37.02 -10.51
C SER A 368 -14.76 -36.48 -10.44
N ASN A 369 -14.08 -36.34 -11.58
CA ASN A 369 -12.65 -36.00 -11.61
C ASN A 369 -12.32 -34.52 -11.88
N HIS A 370 -13.29 -33.68 -12.27
CA HIS A 370 -13.03 -32.26 -12.56
C HIS A 370 -13.38 -31.35 -11.37
N PRO A 371 -12.52 -30.38 -11.02
CA PRO A 371 -12.83 -29.40 -9.99
C PRO A 371 -13.95 -28.46 -10.45
N SER A 372 -14.83 -28.05 -9.53
CA SER A 372 -15.89 -27.08 -9.85
C SER A 372 -15.29 -25.75 -10.31
N GLN A 373 -16.02 -24.98 -11.13
CA GLN A 373 -15.56 -23.66 -11.60
C GLN A 373 -15.20 -22.73 -10.43
N GLN A 374 -15.94 -22.81 -9.32
CA GLN A 374 -15.61 -22.10 -8.09
C GLN A 374 -14.26 -22.55 -7.53
N GLN A 375 -14.03 -23.86 -7.39
CA GLN A 375 -12.76 -24.38 -6.90
C GLN A 375 -11.59 -23.93 -7.79
N GLN A 376 -11.78 -23.92 -9.11
CA GLN A 376 -10.81 -23.40 -10.08
C GLN A 376 -10.52 -21.89 -9.83
N ALA A 377 -11.57 -21.07 -9.65
CA ALA A 377 -11.42 -19.63 -9.39
C ALA A 377 -10.61 -19.33 -8.12
N PHE A 378 -10.97 -19.98 -7.00
CA PHE A 378 -10.26 -19.82 -5.73
C PHE A 378 -8.84 -20.39 -5.79
N SER A 379 -8.60 -21.46 -6.56
CA SER A 379 -7.26 -22.01 -6.83
C SER A 379 -6.38 -21.02 -7.60
N LEU A 380 -6.90 -20.35 -8.62
CA LEU A 380 -6.13 -19.35 -9.39
C LEU A 380 -5.80 -18.13 -8.53
N ILE A 381 -6.75 -17.65 -7.72
CA ILE A 381 -6.45 -16.60 -6.73
C ILE A 381 -5.40 -17.07 -5.73
N ALA A 382 -5.47 -18.31 -5.24
CA ALA A 382 -4.47 -18.85 -4.33
C ALA A 382 -3.07 -18.87 -4.96
N LEU A 383 -2.96 -19.24 -6.24
CA LEU A 383 -1.72 -19.18 -6.99
C LEU A 383 -1.19 -17.74 -7.08
N ILE A 384 -2.05 -16.77 -7.41
CA ILE A 384 -1.67 -15.35 -7.46
C ILE A 384 -1.17 -14.88 -6.09
N SER A 385 -1.90 -15.16 -5.02
CA SER A 385 -1.58 -14.75 -3.66
C SER A 385 -0.24 -15.32 -3.18
N LEU A 386 0.02 -16.62 -3.41
CA LEU A 386 1.27 -17.26 -3.04
C LEU A 386 2.46 -16.66 -3.79
N LEU A 387 2.32 -16.43 -5.10
CA LEU A 387 3.37 -15.82 -5.92
C LEU A 387 3.59 -14.35 -5.56
N ALA A 388 2.56 -13.62 -5.16
CA ALA A 388 2.66 -12.22 -4.76
C ALA A 388 3.41 -12.05 -3.43
N VAL A 389 3.18 -12.93 -2.46
CA VAL A 389 3.90 -12.95 -1.16
C VAL A 389 5.39 -13.26 -1.31
N LEU A 390 5.84 -13.84 -2.43
CA LEU A 390 7.27 -13.98 -2.70
C LEU A 390 7.95 -12.64 -3.00
N THR A 391 7.21 -11.64 -3.49
CA THR A 391 7.79 -10.37 -3.95
C THR A 391 8.60 -9.66 -2.87
N PRO A 392 8.08 -9.44 -1.65
CA PRO A 392 8.85 -8.79 -0.58
C PRO A 392 10.02 -9.65 -0.10
N VAL A 393 9.96 -10.98 -0.26
CA VAL A 393 11.08 -11.88 0.07
C VAL A 393 12.23 -11.69 -0.92
N LEU A 394 11.90 -11.57 -2.21
CA LEU A 394 12.88 -11.38 -3.28
C LEU A 394 13.55 -10.00 -3.25
N THR A 395 12.84 -8.96 -2.82
CA THR A 395 13.37 -7.58 -2.75
C THR A 395 14.07 -7.23 -1.43
N GLY A 396 14.03 -8.15 -0.45
CA GLY A 396 14.64 -7.96 0.87
C GLY A 396 13.80 -7.18 1.87
N GLY A 397 12.49 -7.14 1.67
CA GLY A 397 11.52 -6.58 2.60
C GLY A 397 11.56 -5.06 2.70
N ASP A 398 11.14 -4.56 3.86
CA ASP A 398 11.07 -3.14 4.18
C ASP A 398 11.48 -2.90 5.65
N HIS A 399 11.79 -1.65 5.97
CA HIS A 399 12.19 -1.22 7.31
C HIS A 399 11.01 -0.67 8.14
N PHE A 400 9.91 -0.25 7.49
CA PHE A 400 8.76 0.28 8.20
C PHE A 400 8.05 -0.78 9.05
N ASN A 401 7.48 -0.33 10.17
CA ASN A 401 6.59 -1.14 10.99
C ASN A 401 5.35 -1.60 10.20
N TYR A 402 4.69 -2.65 10.72
CA TYR A 402 3.44 -3.18 10.18
C TYR A 402 3.53 -3.80 8.78
N SER A 403 4.73 -4.22 8.35
CA SER A 403 4.88 -5.09 7.17
C SER A 403 4.23 -4.53 5.89
N ARG A 404 4.46 -3.23 5.60
CA ARG A 404 3.88 -2.47 4.47
C ARG A 404 3.76 -3.28 3.17
N PHE A 405 4.81 -3.99 2.76
CA PHE A 405 4.86 -4.67 1.46
C PHE A 405 3.99 -5.93 1.36
N PHE A 406 3.49 -6.46 2.48
CA PHE A 406 2.51 -7.56 2.46
C PHE A 406 1.06 -7.07 2.47
N GLN A 407 0.81 -5.82 2.88
CA GLN A 407 -0.54 -5.27 3.02
C GLN A 407 -1.35 -5.26 1.71
N PRO A 408 -0.80 -4.96 0.52
CA PRO A 408 -1.55 -5.01 -0.74
C PRO A 408 -2.13 -6.38 -1.08
N TYR A 409 -1.49 -7.44 -0.59
CA TYR A 409 -1.88 -8.83 -0.87
C TYR A 409 -2.82 -9.39 0.19
N TRP A 410 -2.87 -8.75 1.37
CA TRP A 410 -3.68 -9.16 2.51
C TRP A 410 -5.11 -9.57 2.14
N PRO A 411 -5.88 -8.80 1.34
CA PRO A 411 -7.28 -9.13 1.10
C PRO A 411 -7.51 -10.44 0.33
N LEU A 412 -6.53 -10.88 -0.49
CA LEU A 412 -6.66 -12.12 -1.26
C LEU A 412 -6.29 -13.36 -0.46
N LEU A 413 -5.45 -13.24 0.58
CA LEU A 413 -4.95 -14.37 1.36
C LEU A 413 -6.08 -15.18 2.01
N VAL A 414 -7.14 -14.53 2.48
CA VAL A 414 -8.24 -15.18 3.21
C VAL A 414 -9.18 -16.00 2.31
N LEU A 415 -9.15 -15.77 0.99
CA LEU A 415 -10.18 -16.29 0.09
C LEU A 415 -10.24 -17.82 0.06
N ALA A 416 -9.09 -18.51 0.10
CA ALA A 416 -9.07 -19.97 0.22
C ALA A 416 -9.72 -20.46 1.53
N GLY A 417 -9.52 -19.74 2.64
CA GLY A 417 -10.18 -20.04 3.91
C GLY A 417 -11.69 -19.86 3.85
N ILE A 418 -12.16 -18.79 3.20
CA ILE A 418 -13.60 -18.58 2.97
C ILE A 418 -14.19 -19.70 2.09
N TYR A 419 -13.46 -20.16 1.08
CA TYR A 419 -13.87 -21.32 0.28
C TYR A 419 -14.07 -22.57 1.14
N PHE A 420 -13.07 -22.96 1.94
CA PHE A 420 -13.18 -24.14 2.81
C PHE A 420 -14.28 -23.99 3.87
N PHE A 421 -14.43 -22.80 4.44
CA PHE A 421 -15.52 -22.50 5.37
C PHE A 421 -16.89 -22.76 4.71
N ARG A 422 -17.11 -22.27 3.49
CA ARG A 422 -18.36 -22.50 2.76
C ARG A 422 -18.57 -23.98 2.46
N GLN A 423 -17.55 -24.67 1.95
CA GLN A 423 -17.62 -26.11 1.66
C GLN A 423 -17.99 -26.93 2.90
N TYR A 424 -17.34 -26.66 4.04
CA TYR A 424 -17.62 -27.36 5.29
C TYR A 424 -19.08 -27.21 5.73
N PHE A 425 -19.60 -25.99 5.74
CA PHE A 425 -20.98 -25.76 6.18
C PHE A 425 -22.03 -26.12 5.14
N LEU A 426 -21.71 -26.17 3.85
CA LEU A 426 -22.67 -26.53 2.80
C LEU A 426 -22.78 -28.05 2.64
N ILE A 427 -21.69 -28.81 2.85
CA ILE A 427 -21.66 -30.27 2.70
C ILE A 427 -22.08 -31.02 3.98
N GLU A 428 -21.67 -30.57 5.17
CA GLU A 428 -21.85 -31.37 6.38
C GLU A 428 -23.15 -31.11 7.18
N SER A 429 -23.89 -32.19 7.43
CA SER A 429 -24.92 -32.27 8.47
C SER A 429 -24.35 -32.89 9.75
N LEU A 430 -23.48 -32.19 10.50
CA LEU A 430 -23.13 -32.69 11.84
C LEU A 430 -24.41 -32.72 12.71
N PRO A 431 -24.68 -33.84 13.42
CA PRO A 431 -25.99 -34.11 14.02
C PRO A 431 -26.28 -33.38 15.33
N THR A 432 -25.30 -32.71 15.94
CA THR A 432 -25.41 -32.24 17.34
C THR A 432 -25.97 -30.83 17.52
N MET A 433 -25.90 -29.96 16.50
CA MET A 433 -26.37 -28.56 16.58
C MET A 433 -27.08 -28.09 15.31
N ARG A 434 -28.09 -27.20 15.47
CA ARG A 434 -28.74 -26.52 14.33
C ARG A 434 -27.70 -25.73 13.52
N LYS A 435 -27.62 -26.01 12.22
CA LYS A 435 -26.65 -25.42 11.28
C LYS A 435 -26.53 -23.89 11.37
N PRO A 436 -27.61 -23.08 11.47
CA PRO A 436 -27.51 -21.63 11.66
C PRO A 436 -26.70 -21.20 12.89
N VAL A 437 -26.92 -21.88 14.03
CA VAL A 437 -26.23 -21.58 15.29
C VAL A 437 -24.76 -21.93 15.17
N ARG A 438 -24.45 -23.10 14.58
CA ARG A 438 -23.08 -23.55 14.33
C ARG A 438 -22.31 -22.56 13.45
N VAL A 439 -22.90 -22.15 12.32
CA VAL A 439 -22.30 -21.15 11.41
C VAL A 439 -22.04 -19.84 12.14
N GLY A 440 -23.02 -19.34 12.91
CA GLY A 440 -22.89 -18.11 13.69
C GLY A 440 -21.77 -18.18 14.73
N MET A 441 -21.75 -19.24 15.55
CA MET A 441 -20.72 -19.42 16.58
C MET A 441 -19.31 -19.57 15.98
N THR A 442 -19.14 -20.36 14.92
CA THR A 442 -17.84 -20.49 14.25
C THR A 442 -17.40 -19.16 13.63
N THR A 443 -18.32 -18.40 13.04
CA THR A 443 -18.02 -17.07 12.49
C THR A 443 -17.52 -16.11 13.57
N ILE A 444 -18.23 -16.05 14.71
CA ILE A 444 -17.84 -15.22 15.85
C ILE A 444 -16.50 -15.67 16.44
N ALA A 445 -16.28 -16.98 16.58
CA ALA A 445 -15.03 -17.51 17.10
C ALA A 445 -13.84 -17.19 16.19
N LEU A 446 -13.98 -17.36 14.86
CA LEU A 446 -12.95 -17.01 13.89
C LEU A 446 -12.69 -15.51 13.85
N ALA A 447 -13.74 -14.67 13.82
CA ALA A 447 -13.58 -13.22 13.85
C ALA A 447 -12.94 -12.74 15.17
N GLY A 448 -13.34 -13.31 16.30
CA GLY A 448 -12.79 -12.99 17.62
C GLY A 448 -11.33 -13.40 17.76
N THR A 449 -10.95 -14.57 17.26
CA THR A 449 -9.54 -15.00 17.24
C THR A 449 -8.70 -14.18 16.27
N MET A 450 -9.26 -13.73 15.14
CA MET A 450 -8.59 -12.75 14.28
C MET A 450 -8.40 -11.41 15.00
N LEU A 451 -9.33 -10.98 15.86
CA LEU A 451 -9.19 -9.74 16.64
C LEU A 451 -8.11 -9.84 17.72
N LEU A 452 -8.01 -11.00 18.37
CA LEU A 452 -7.09 -11.19 19.49
C LEU A 452 -5.67 -11.57 19.06
N ALA A 453 -5.50 -12.23 17.91
CA ALA A 453 -4.20 -12.75 17.48
C ALA A 453 -3.32 -11.74 16.76
N GLN A 454 -3.86 -10.61 16.30
CA GLN A 454 -3.13 -9.64 15.49
C GLN A 454 -2.35 -8.65 16.35
N GLN A 455 -1.12 -8.36 15.92
CA GLN A 455 -0.23 -7.42 16.60
C GLN A 455 0.14 -6.24 15.70
N PRO A 456 0.03 -5.00 16.21
CA PRO A 456 -0.63 -4.61 17.46
C PRO A 456 -2.16 -4.70 17.32
N PRO A 457 -2.91 -4.99 18.40
CA PRO A 457 -4.38 -4.94 18.38
C PRO A 457 -4.90 -3.51 18.56
N TRP A 458 -6.13 -3.23 18.10
CA TRP A 458 -6.76 -1.91 18.17
C TRP A 458 -6.77 -1.31 19.58
N ASN A 459 -7.05 -2.11 20.61
CA ASN A 459 -7.09 -1.63 22.00
C ASN A 459 -5.74 -1.11 22.50
N VAL A 460 -4.62 -1.69 22.06
CA VAL A 460 -3.29 -1.21 22.44
C VAL A 460 -2.99 0.12 21.75
N LEU A 461 -3.35 0.25 20.48
CA LEU A 461 -3.12 1.49 19.73
C LEU A 461 -3.95 2.66 20.26
N ILE A 462 -5.20 2.42 20.67
CA ILE A 462 -6.09 3.46 21.21
C ILE A 462 -5.64 3.91 22.60
N ASN A 463 -5.31 2.96 23.48
CA ASN A 463 -5.01 3.28 24.89
C ASN A 463 -3.56 3.70 25.12
N SER A 464 -2.66 3.29 24.21
CA SER A 464 -1.24 3.62 24.28
C SER A 464 -0.73 4.12 22.91
N PRO A 465 -1.16 5.32 22.48
CA PRO A 465 -0.63 5.95 21.26
C PRO A 465 0.90 6.03 21.35
N GLY A 466 1.60 5.31 20.48
CA GLY A 466 3.07 5.21 20.49
C GLY A 466 3.65 3.92 21.08
N ALA A 467 2.84 2.98 21.56
CA ALA A 467 3.31 1.64 21.95
C ALA A 467 3.99 0.93 20.77
N ARG A 468 5.23 0.46 20.96
CA ARG A 468 6.01 -0.21 19.90
C ARG A 468 5.45 -1.62 19.61
N PRO A 469 5.44 -2.08 18.35
CA PRO A 469 5.79 -1.33 17.13
C PRO A 469 4.72 -0.28 16.78
N THR A 470 5.15 0.92 16.39
CA THR A 470 4.26 2.06 16.08
C THR A 470 4.68 2.80 14.81
N LEU A 471 3.70 3.37 14.09
CA LEU A 471 3.93 4.36 13.03
C LEU A 471 3.87 5.81 13.53
N ALA A 472 3.62 6.03 14.83
CA ALA A 472 3.53 7.39 15.38
C ALA A 472 4.79 8.23 15.11
N ASN A 473 5.97 7.60 15.12
CA ASN A 473 7.22 8.29 14.80
C ASN A 473 7.22 8.85 13.37
N GLU A 474 6.71 8.10 12.38
CA GLU A 474 6.69 8.54 10.98
C GLU A 474 5.74 9.74 10.76
N PHE A 475 4.60 9.73 11.45
CA PHE A 475 3.66 10.85 11.47
C PHE A 475 4.25 12.08 12.18
N GLN A 476 4.95 11.88 13.29
CA GLN A 476 5.65 12.96 13.99
C GLN A 476 6.80 13.54 13.18
N LEU A 477 7.54 12.71 12.44
CA LEU A 477 8.59 13.14 11.54
C LEU A 477 8.01 14.03 10.42
N ALA A 478 6.91 13.60 9.80
CA ALA A 478 6.20 14.41 8.82
C ALA A 478 5.74 15.76 9.37
N LEU A 479 4.94 15.76 10.45
CA LEU A 479 4.38 16.97 11.03
C LEU A 479 5.48 17.91 11.55
N GLY A 480 6.46 17.36 12.26
CA GLY A 480 7.60 18.11 12.78
C GLY A 480 8.48 18.67 11.67
N GLY A 481 8.65 17.93 10.56
CA GLY A 481 9.36 18.37 9.37
C GLY A 481 8.69 19.57 8.71
N ARG A 482 7.36 19.51 8.52
CA ARG A 482 6.58 20.62 7.94
C ARG A 482 6.72 21.89 8.77
N GLN A 483 6.47 21.78 10.09
CA GLN A 483 6.62 22.90 11.03
C GLN A 483 8.04 23.47 11.06
N LEU A 484 9.05 22.61 10.90
CA LEU A 484 10.45 23.02 10.87
C LEU A 484 10.79 23.77 9.57
N GLY A 485 10.26 23.32 8.42
CA GLY A 485 10.38 24.05 7.15
C GLY A 485 9.79 25.46 7.26
N ASP A 486 8.56 25.58 7.77
CA ASP A 486 7.90 26.88 7.96
C ASP A 486 8.72 27.82 8.87
N MET A 487 9.28 27.27 9.96
CA MET A 487 10.11 28.03 10.89
C MET A 487 11.41 28.53 10.23
N LEU A 488 12.03 27.69 9.39
CA LEU A 488 13.25 28.06 8.67
C LEU A 488 12.99 29.04 7.52
N ASN A 489 11.80 29.01 6.90
CA ASN A 489 11.41 30.03 5.92
C ASN A 489 11.29 31.39 6.61
N ARG A 490 10.54 31.49 7.72
CA ARG A 490 10.40 32.74 8.49
C ARG A 490 11.74 33.28 8.99
N TRP A 491 12.62 32.41 9.49
CA TRP A 491 13.96 32.83 9.92
C TRP A 491 14.76 33.44 8.78
N GLN A 492 14.71 32.84 7.59
CA GLN A 492 15.41 33.36 6.42
C GLN A 492 14.78 34.61 5.86
N ASP A 493 13.46 34.74 5.91
CA ASP A 493 12.77 35.96 5.49
C ASP A 493 13.29 37.15 6.30
N GLU A 494 13.38 37.05 7.63
CA GLU A 494 13.93 38.13 8.46
C GLU A 494 15.42 38.41 8.18
N MET A 495 16.21 37.38 7.90
CA MET A 495 17.62 37.56 7.50
C MET A 495 17.74 38.24 6.12
N ARG A 496 16.76 38.03 5.23
CA ARG A 496 16.69 38.63 3.89
C ARG A 496 16.18 40.07 3.91
N VAL A 497 15.33 40.47 4.86
CA VAL A 497 14.88 41.88 4.99
C VAL A 497 16.06 42.85 5.21
N GLY A 498 17.23 42.37 5.65
CA GLY A 498 18.46 43.15 5.77
C GLY A 498 19.47 43.02 4.61
N SER A 499 19.21 42.18 3.61
CA SER A 499 20.05 41.98 2.41
C SER A 499 19.20 42.17 1.14
N ASP A 500 19.79 42.05 -0.06
CA ASP A 500 19.06 42.15 -1.32
C ASP A 500 17.93 41.08 -1.34
N GLU A 501 16.65 41.49 -1.41
CA GLU A 501 15.48 40.58 -1.40
C GLU A 501 15.57 39.50 -2.51
N THR A 502 16.45 39.69 -3.49
CA THR A 502 16.74 38.74 -4.57
C THR A 502 17.65 37.56 -4.17
N SER A 503 18.24 37.57 -2.96
CA SER A 503 19.10 36.48 -2.49
C SER A 503 18.31 35.18 -2.31
N PRO A 504 18.75 34.04 -2.89
CA PRO A 504 18.04 32.77 -2.78
C PRO A 504 18.07 32.22 -1.35
N TYR A 505 17.05 31.44 -0.98
CA TYR A 505 17.06 30.67 0.26
C TYR A 505 18.28 29.75 0.32
N ALA A 506 18.82 29.58 1.52
CA ALA A 506 19.90 28.67 1.83
C ALA A 506 19.56 27.24 1.39
N SER A 507 20.54 26.52 0.84
CA SER A 507 20.36 25.10 0.55
C SER A 507 20.31 24.29 1.85
N LEU A 508 19.44 23.29 1.88
CA LEU A 508 19.15 22.51 3.07
C LEU A 508 19.41 21.02 2.84
N GLY A 509 20.50 20.50 3.41
CA GLY A 509 20.76 19.07 3.49
C GLY A 509 19.94 18.41 4.59
N THR A 510 19.14 17.40 4.26
CA THR A 510 18.31 16.68 5.24
C THR A 510 18.36 15.17 5.06
N LEU A 511 18.09 14.47 6.16
CA LEU A 511 18.00 13.01 6.25
C LEU A 511 16.55 12.51 6.29
N THR A 512 15.61 13.40 6.59
CA THR A 512 14.17 13.15 6.58
C THR A 512 13.55 14.18 5.66
N THR A 513 13.24 13.77 4.45
CA THR A 513 12.95 14.64 3.31
C THR A 513 11.46 14.94 3.14
N GLY A 514 10.58 14.12 3.69
CA GLY A 514 9.15 14.26 3.47
C GLY A 514 8.58 15.60 3.93
N GLY A 515 8.34 15.73 5.23
CA GLY A 515 7.62 16.87 5.79
C GLY A 515 8.31 18.20 5.51
N ILE A 516 9.63 18.26 5.70
CA ILE A 516 10.40 19.50 5.50
C ILE A 516 10.52 19.88 4.03
N GLY A 517 10.59 18.90 3.13
CA GLY A 517 10.61 19.16 1.69
C GLY A 517 9.27 19.61 1.14
N PHE A 518 8.18 19.46 1.90
CA PHE A 518 6.86 19.94 1.50
C PHE A 518 6.62 21.42 1.86
N THR A 519 7.34 21.96 2.85
CA THR A 519 7.12 23.34 3.32
C THR A 519 8.31 24.26 3.15
N TYR A 520 9.55 23.74 3.08
CA TYR A 520 10.72 24.59 2.92
C TYR A 520 10.83 25.14 1.50
N ASP A 521 10.96 26.47 1.37
CA ASP A 521 10.90 27.14 0.07
C ASP A 521 12.24 27.09 -0.71
N GLY A 522 13.34 26.79 -0.02
CA GLY A 522 14.67 26.73 -0.61
C GLY A 522 15.05 25.36 -1.20
N PRO A 523 16.26 25.25 -1.77
CA PRO A 523 16.76 23.98 -2.30
C PRO A 523 16.91 22.91 -1.20
N VAL A 524 16.13 21.82 -1.28
CA VAL A 524 16.23 20.69 -0.34
C VAL A 524 17.06 19.57 -0.96
N LEU A 525 18.18 19.28 -0.31
CA LEU A 525 19.15 18.27 -0.73
C LEU A 525 18.97 17.00 0.11
N ASP A 526 18.48 15.95 -0.53
CA ASP A 526 18.29 14.64 0.09
C ASP A 526 19.62 13.90 0.27
N MET A 527 20.04 13.74 1.53
CA MET A 527 21.30 13.09 1.87
C MET A 527 21.22 11.56 1.83
N LEU A 528 20.04 10.98 1.63
CA LEU A 528 19.83 9.53 1.48
C LEU A 528 19.62 9.11 0.03
N GLY A 529 19.67 10.05 -0.91
CA GLY A 529 19.65 9.75 -2.34
C GLY A 529 18.30 9.28 -2.89
N LEU A 530 17.18 9.43 -2.19
CA LEU A 530 15.87 9.17 -2.81
C LEU A 530 15.59 10.20 -3.90
N ASN A 531 15.84 11.47 -3.60
CA ASN A 531 15.61 12.62 -4.46
C ASN A 531 16.90 13.29 -4.99
N ASN A 532 18.06 12.77 -4.61
CA ASN A 532 19.36 13.27 -5.06
C ASN A 532 20.04 12.24 -5.96
N LEU A 533 20.35 12.65 -7.20
CA LEU A 533 20.91 11.78 -8.21
C LEU A 533 22.35 11.35 -7.89
N GLU A 534 23.21 12.32 -7.55
CA GLU A 534 24.63 12.05 -7.26
C GLU A 534 24.78 11.10 -6.07
N MET A 535 23.95 11.30 -5.04
CA MET A 535 23.95 10.46 -3.84
C MET A 535 23.48 9.03 -4.16
N ALA A 536 22.40 8.87 -4.94
CA ALA A 536 21.87 7.55 -5.31
C ALA A 536 22.83 6.73 -6.17
N HIS A 537 23.61 7.40 -7.01
CA HIS A 537 24.52 6.80 -7.98
C HIS A 537 26.00 6.79 -7.52
N SER A 538 26.26 7.16 -6.26
CA SER A 538 27.59 7.04 -5.65
C SER A 538 28.10 5.59 -5.66
N ALA A 539 29.43 5.41 -5.64
CA ALA A 539 30.08 4.10 -5.77
C ALA A 539 30.01 3.21 -4.49
N GLY A 540 29.32 3.65 -3.44
CA GLY A 540 29.25 2.96 -2.15
C GLY A 540 28.41 1.67 -2.15
N ASP A 541 28.73 0.74 -1.23
CA ASP A 541 27.94 -0.48 -1.03
C ASP A 541 26.64 -0.17 -0.28
N ARG A 542 25.51 -0.62 -0.82
CA ARG A 542 24.17 -0.39 -0.24
C ARG A 542 23.82 -1.39 0.87
N LYS A 543 24.82 -1.81 1.67
CA LYS A 543 24.66 -2.72 2.81
C LYS A 543 24.60 -1.93 4.13
N GLY A 544 23.95 -2.51 5.14
CA GLY A 544 23.80 -1.88 6.45
C GLY A 544 22.34 -1.52 6.74
N ASN A 545 22.08 -0.27 7.10
CA ASN A 545 20.73 0.22 7.36
C ASN A 545 19.89 0.16 6.08
N LYS A 546 19.02 -0.85 5.96
CA LYS A 546 18.19 -1.08 4.77
C LYS A 546 17.44 0.22 4.41
N ASN A 547 17.50 0.60 3.14
CA ASN A 547 16.97 1.84 2.56
C ASN A 547 17.69 3.15 2.96
N HIS A 548 18.77 3.09 3.74
CA HIS A 548 19.50 4.26 4.26
C HIS A 548 21.02 4.08 4.12
N ALA A 549 21.46 3.47 3.03
CA ALA A 549 22.88 3.11 2.81
C ALA A 549 23.49 3.83 1.59
N ALA A 550 22.84 4.88 1.09
CA ALA A 550 23.28 5.59 -0.11
C ALA A 550 24.22 6.77 0.18
N PHE A 551 24.31 7.21 1.43
CA PHE A 551 25.09 8.38 1.81
C PHE A 551 26.56 8.22 1.41
N ASP A 552 27.13 9.28 0.85
CA ASP A 552 28.51 9.36 0.41
C ASP A 552 29.07 10.72 0.83
N LYS A 553 30.21 10.70 1.55
CA LYS A 553 30.82 11.91 2.10
C LYS A 553 31.33 12.86 1.02
N ASP A 554 31.91 12.34 -0.06
CA ASP A 554 32.48 13.17 -1.10
C ASP A 554 31.38 13.87 -1.90
N VAL A 555 30.25 13.18 -2.12
CA VAL A 555 29.03 13.81 -2.65
C VAL A 555 28.51 14.87 -1.68
N PHE A 556 28.43 14.60 -0.37
CA PHE A 556 28.00 15.59 0.63
C PHE A 556 28.84 16.87 0.55
N PHE A 557 30.18 16.77 0.50
CA PHE A 557 31.05 17.94 0.42
C PHE A 557 31.02 18.64 -0.94
N THR A 558 30.71 17.91 -2.02
CA THR A 558 30.49 18.51 -3.35
C THR A 558 29.20 19.33 -3.39
N LEU A 559 28.12 18.80 -2.81
CA LEU A 559 26.84 19.49 -2.69
C LEU A 559 26.91 20.69 -1.72
N SER A 560 27.74 20.57 -0.67
CA SER A 560 28.04 21.62 0.32
C SER A 560 26.78 22.36 0.83
N PRO A 561 25.80 21.64 1.42
CA PRO A 561 24.56 22.26 1.88
C PRO A 561 24.84 23.40 2.87
N THR A 562 24.16 24.53 2.73
CA THR A 562 24.32 25.70 3.61
C THR A 562 23.88 25.38 5.04
N LEU A 563 22.71 24.75 5.15
CA LEU A 563 22.10 24.23 6.37
C LEU A 563 22.08 22.71 6.30
N PHE A 564 22.40 22.02 7.38
CA PHE A 564 22.42 20.57 7.43
C PHE A 564 21.73 20.01 8.68
N ALA A 565 20.87 19.01 8.44
CA ALA A 565 20.21 18.19 9.43
C ALA A 565 19.50 19.01 10.55
N PRO A 566 18.62 19.96 10.20
CA PRO A 566 17.90 20.71 11.21
C PRO A 566 16.97 19.77 11.99
N ARG A 567 16.81 20.03 13.28
CA ARG A 567 15.93 19.26 14.15
C ARG A 567 15.26 20.15 15.16
N ARG A 568 13.93 20.09 15.24
CA ARG A 568 13.17 20.75 16.30
C ARG A 568 13.58 20.19 17.66
N GLN A 569 13.81 21.07 18.63
CA GLN A 569 14.19 20.68 19.99
C GLN A 569 13.09 21.02 21.00
N PRO A 570 12.75 20.12 21.93
CA PRO A 570 11.81 20.46 23.00
C PRO A 570 12.46 21.31 24.10
N LYS A 571 13.80 21.32 24.19
CA LYS A 571 14.58 21.98 25.25
C LYS A 571 15.89 22.51 24.69
N ALA A 572 16.49 23.46 25.40
CA ALA A 572 17.83 23.96 25.08
C ALA A 572 18.88 22.87 25.12
N LEU A 573 19.71 22.84 24.08
CA LEU A 573 20.93 22.04 24.07
C LEU A 573 22.13 22.91 24.44
N THR A 574 22.99 22.39 25.31
CA THR A 574 24.18 23.09 25.80
C THR A 574 25.48 22.54 25.22
N LYS A 575 25.43 21.45 24.45
CA LYS A 575 26.61 20.76 23.91
C LYS A 575 26.42 20.39 22.45
N LYS A 576 27.44 20.68 21.62
CA LYS A 576 27.53 20.28 20.21
C LYS A 576 27.31 18.78 20.00
N ALA A 577 27.85 17.94 20.88
CA ALA A 577 27.72 16.48 20.82
C ALA A 577 26.28 15.95 20.93
N ASN A 578 25.32 16.79 21.34
CA ASN A 578 23.91 16.43 21.46
C ASN A 578 23.06 16.90 20.26
N VAL A 579 23.68 17.47 19.24
CA VAL A 579 22.98 17.97 18.06
C VAL A 579 22.76 16.81 17.08
N PHE A 580 21.53 16.66 16.61
CA PHE A 580 21.18 15.71 15.55
C PHE A 580 22.05 15.99 14.31
N PRO A 581 22.60 14.98 13.62
CA PRO A 581 22.34 13.54 13.74
C PRO A 581 23.37 12.77 14.59
N PHE A 582 24.18 13.44 15.41
CA PHE A 582 25.38 12.86 16.02
C PHE A 582 25.28 12.58 17.53
N ARG A 583 24.06 12.50 18.08
CA ARG A 583 23.87 12.31 19.53
C ARG A 583 24.50 11.00 20.03
N SER A 584 25.24 11.10 21.13
CA SER A 584 25.92 9.95 21.76
C SER A 584 25.01 9.08 22.64
N ASP A 585 23.72 9.40 22.81
CA ASP A 585 22.81 8.72 23.74
C ASP A 585 22.16 7.43 23.17
N GLY A 586 22.74 6.87 22.10
CA GLY A 586 22.38 5.57 21.52
C GLY A 586 21.14 5.58 20.62
N VAL A 587 20.27 6.60 20.72
CA VAL A 587 19.08 6.77 19.88
C VAL A 587 19.45 7.09 18.42
N ASP A 588 20.56 7.79 18.20
CA ASP A 588 21.06 8.18 16.87
C ASP A 588 22.17 7.25 16.32
N SER A 589 22.41 6.09 16.94
CA SER A 589 23.35 5.08 16.41
C SER A 589 22.99 4.66 14.97
N PHE A 590 21.70 4.70 14.64
CA PHE A 590 21.20 4.55 13.28
C PHE A 590 21.73 5.64 12.33
N TRP A 591 21.66 6.92 12.70
CA TRP A 591 22.08 8.00 11.83
C TRP A 591 23.61 8.12 11.72
N GLN A 592 24.32 7.88 12.81
CA GLN A 592 25.79 7.84 12.80
C GLN A 592 26.33 6.76 11.85
N SER A 593 25.71 5.58 11.84
CA SER A 593 26.05 4.51 10.90
C SER A 593 25.62 4.83 9.47
N THR A 594 24.46 5.45 9.28
CA THR A 594 23.99 5.93 7.96
C THR A 594 24.92 6.98 7.36
N LEU A 595 25.50 7.86 8.18
CA LEU A 595 26.38 8.96 7.73
C LEU A 595 27.86 8.56 7.64
N ASP A 596 28.16 7.27 7.75
CA ASP A 596 29.51 6.72 7.60
C ASP A 596 30.56 7.40 8.51
N GLY A 597 30.17 7.90 9.69
CA GLY A 597 31.10 8.62 10.58
C GLY A 597 31.46 10.04 10.11
N LEU A 598 30.53 10.75 9.48
CA LEU A 598 30.71 12.16 9.09
C LEU A 598 31.15 13.07 10.25
N GLN A 599 30.71 12.81 11.48
CA GLN A 599 31.10 13.61 12.66
C GLN A 599 32.60 13.59 12.96
N ASP A 600 33.29 12.52 12.54
CA ASP A 600 34.71 12.31 12.77
C ASP A 600 35.55 12.81 11.58
N ASP A 601 34.92 13.23 10.47
CA ASP A 601 35.61 13.78 9.30
C ASP A 601 36.09 15.20 9.60
N GLN A 602 37.38 15.45 9.36
CA GLN A 602 38.01 16.74 9.59
C GLN A 602 37.36 17.84 8.74
N ARG A 603 37.00 17.54 7.48
CA ARG A 603 36.37 18.52 6.57
C ARG A 603 35.05 19.03 7.12
N PHE A 604 34.27 18.15 7.76
CA PHE A 604 32.98 18.54 8.36
C PHE A 604 33.19 19.47 9.55
N ASN A 605 34.10 19.11 10.46
CA ASN A 605 34.38 19.91 11.65
C ASN A 605 35.02 21.28 11.34
N GLU A 606 35.72 21.41 10.21
CA GLU A 606 36.27 22.69 9.74
C GLU A 606 35.24 23.55 9.01
N GLN A 607 34.25 22.96 8.33
CA GLN A 607 33.30 23.70 7.50
C GLN A 607 31.96 23.97 8.18
N TYR A 608 31.58 23.21 9.20
CA TYR A 608 30.25 23.28 9.82
C TYR A 608 30.31 23.52 11.34
N LEU A 609 29.50 24.47 11.78
CA LEU A 609 29.26 24.74 13.20
C LEU A 609 27.81 24.44 13.54
N ALA A 610 27.57 23.90 14.73
CA ALA A 610 26.22 23.67 15.21
C ALA A 610 25.68 24.96 15.85
N ILE A 611 24.46 25.37 15.49
CA ILE A 611 23.77 26.47 16.14
C ILE A 611 22.41 26.01 16.69
N GLU A 612 21.93 26.71 17.71
CA GLU A 612 20.53 26.71 18.13
C GLU A 612 19.86 27.97 17.59
N ILE A 613 18.70 27.82 16.94
CA ILE A 613 17.84 28.92 16.50
C ILE A 613 16.61 28.92 17.41
N VAL A 614 16.26 30.08 17.94
CA VAL A 614 15.11 30.29 18.81
C VAL A 614 14.18 31.33 18.17
N GLU A 615 12.91 30.96 18.03
CA GLU A 615 11.82 31.82 17.55
C GLU A 615 11.05 32.38 18.75
N LEU A 616 10.80 33.68 18.74
CA LEU A 616 10.17 34.47 19.78
C LEU A 616 8.89 35.14 19.26
N THR A 617 7.92 35.39 20.13
CA THR A 617 6.79 36.30 19.85
C THR A 617 7.23 37.75 19.93
N ASP A 618 6.36 38.67 19.47
CA ASP A 618 6.50 40.13 19.68
C ASP A 618 6.64 40.49 21.18
N SER A 619 6.08 39.67 22.08
CA SER A 619 6.19 39.82 23.53
C SER A 619 7.45 39.20 24.14
N GLY A 620 8.31 38.58 23.33
CA GLY A 620 9.54 37.89 23.74
C GLY A 620 9.35 36.48 24.28
N GLU A 621 8.17 35.88 24.14
CA GLU A 621 7.91 34.49 24.54
C GLU A 621 8.40 33.51 23.48
N GLN A 622 8.99 32.39 23.89
CA GLN A 622 9.52 31.41 22.94
C GLN A 622 8.40 30.62 22.24
N LEU A 623 8.30 30.76 20.92
CA LEU A 623 7.41 29.98 20.04
C LEU A 623 8.02 28.63 19.63
N GLY A 624 9.30 28.63 19.32
CA GLY A 624 9.97 27.52 18.67
C GLY A 624 11.46 27.50 18.94
N ARG A 625 12.06 26.32 18.77
CA ARG A 625 13.51 26.19 18.70
C ARG A 625 13.91 25.00 17.84
N CYS A 626 15.02 25.15 17.13
CA CYS A 626 15.65 24.05 16.44
C CYS A 626 17.17 24.13 16.58
N THR A 627 17.83 23.02 16.28
CA THR A 627 19.27 22.98 16.11
C THR A 627 19.59 22.61 14.68
N VAL A 628 20.62 23.21 14.11
CA VAL A 628 21.03 22.98 12.71
C VAL A 628 22.55 23.14 12.59
N TRP A 629 23.15 22.37 11.71
CA TRP A 629 24.55 22.54 11.32
C TRP A 629 24.62 23.56 10.20
N VAL A 630 25.42 24.60 10.36
CA VAL A 630 25.51 25.70 9.41
C VAL A 630 26.94 25.84 8.93
N ARG A 631 27.08 26.05 7.63
CA ARG A 631 28.39 26.31 7.03
C ARG A 631 29.00 27.57 7.63
N GLN A 632 30.26 27.50 8.03
CA GLN A 632 30.93 28.61 8.72
C GLN A 632 30.92 29.90 7.90
N SER A 633 31.13 29.84 6.59
CA SER A 633 31.07 31.00 5.69
C SER A 633 29.71 31.71 5.73
N TYR A 634 28.61 30.96 5.87
CA TYR A 634 27.27 31.52 5.97
C TYR A 634 27.03 32.16 7.35
N LEU A 635 27.58 31.60 8.43
CA LEU A 635 27.54 32.25 9.75
C LEU A 635 28.31 33.58 9.78
N GLU A 636 29.40 33.68 9.02
CA GLU A 636 30.16 34.92 8.87
C GLU A 636 29.34 35.98 8.13
N GLU A 637 28.55 35.59 7.12
CA GLU A 637 27.58 36.47 6.44
C GLU A 637 26.45 36.91 7.39
N LEU A 638 25.99 36.03 8.27
CA LEU A 638 24.94 36.34 9.26
C LEU A 638 25.43 37.30 10.36
N ASN A 639 26.73 37.36 10.64
CA ASN A 639 27.33 38.24 11.66
C ASN A 639 27.26 39.71 11.21
N GLY A 640 26.09 40.32 11.41
CA GLY A 640 25.77 41.69 10.99
C GLY A 640 24.28 41.92 10.77
N HIS A 641 23.49 40.84 10.67
CA HIS A 641 22.04 40.90 10.55
C HIS A 641 21.36 40.80 11.92
N THR A 642 20.43 41.71 12.18
CA THR A 642 19.55 41.65 13.35
C THR A 642 18.16 41.20 12.91
N THR A 643 17.61 40.21 13.62
CA THR A 643 16.25 39.70 13.43
C THR A 643 15.35 40.16 14.57
N ASP A 644 14.08 40.36 14.27
CA ASP A 644 13.09 40.86 15.22
C ASP A 644 12.55 39.72 16.10
N HIS A 645 12.33 38.54 15.50
CA HIS A 645 11.70 37.40 16.18
C HIS A 645 12.62 36.19 16.33
N PHE A 646 13.81 36.22 15.72
CA PHE A 646 14.76 35.13 15.81
C PHE A 646 16.00 35.51 16.59
N SER A 647 16.61 34.52 17.21
CA SER A 647 17.98 34.60 17.72
C SER A 647 18.69 33.29 17.45
N TYR A 648 20.01 33.33 17.27
CA TYR A 648 20.81 32.11 17.17
C TYR A 648 22.00 32.14 18.13
N THR A 649 22.42 30.96 18.58
CA THR A 649 23.57 30.78 19.45
C THR A 649 24.42 29.62 18.95
N VAL A 650 25.74 29.83 18.85
CA VAL A 650 26.68 28.76 18.46
C VAL A 650 26.88 27.81 19.63
N LEU A 651 26.77 26.51 19.36
CA LEU A 651 26.93 25.44 20.34
C LEU A 651 28.36 24.91 20.29
N ASN A 652 29.03 24.90 21.45
CA ASN A 652 30.39 24.37 21.61
C ASN A 652 30.41 22.89 22.01
#